data_AF-A0A3M7MKG3-F1
#
_entry.id   AF-A0A3M7MKG3-F1
#
_cell.length_a   1.000
_cell.length_b   1.000
_cell.length_c   1.000
_cell.angle_alpha   90.00
_cell.angle_beta   90.00
_cell.angle_gamma   90.00
#
_symmetry.space_group_name_H-M   'P 1'
#
loop_
_entity.id
_entity.type
_entity.pdbx_description
1 polymer ?
#
loop_
_entity_poly.entity_id
_entity_poly.type
_entity_poly.pdbx_seq_one_letter_code
_entity_poly.pdbx_strand_id
1 'polypeptide(L)'
;MSSASEIYSAVKAHYSAACSNRTFTGTYESGVAKAFGYTAEELASIPQDANLGLSCGNPLALAALREGETVVDLGSGAGLDCFLAAQKVGPTGKVIGVDMNDDMLAKADSNNKKRHGGHDNVRFLKSPITQIKALEDNIVDCIISNCVINLVPDEHKPHAFREMNRLLRPGGRVAISDILIKQGVTLPPHLKSDMALLVGCIAGASRVGDYDMFLRDAGFVDIMIVDKRKDLNVYNSSATDVDDGDAGRSCCETGGAPAQSSRSCCGVAPGGQDLKNVDLNAYAGSYSIYAEAYSSRYGPAASQEALPPPPKPAESLFPTEVPASLEKDLKHEPYSNPAHEEIAHPIQSDGSKTACSGIDDSASTGPSEGVETVGTQDLDLVLSVPDEAPSKHRHLEPSPYEHHFDTYSLVQQLATGGAYTPDQAITLMKAIRHMLALNLMVAKDSLVSKSDIENEAYLFRAACSELRTTLQATRHSEILKQRSQRAQLLHESDLLSQKMTQDLSSMREELKGMFNDRKLGLAEEKRRLDGKIQDLNYTITVLLNSEAKSNVEGLRWILTRRAALAISLSACMILAALNYSGMKTREREEAERKRNKAKDQAKERFKLVFNVPLSGLEACKTAIFAAGAGRYPGPGNYTECCFTTMGTGQFRPGDKANPHIGTVGNLEYVESAKVETLCVGEDVVRKAVEGLKAYV
;
A
#
# COMPACT_ATOMS: atom_id res chain seq x y z
N MET A 1 -34.95 15.56 2.26
CA MET A 1 -34.07 16.11 1.21
C MET A 1 -33.76 17.52 1.62
N SER A 2 -32.48 17.86 1.79
CA SER A 2 -32.04 19.21 2.08
C SER A 2 -32.40 20.14 0.92
N SER A 3 -32.76 21.38 1.19
CA SER A 3 -33.04 22.36 0.12
C SER A 3 -31.76 22.68 -0.67
N ALA A 4 -31.87 23.12 -1.93
CA ALA A 4 -30.69 23.52 -2.71
C ALA A 4 -29.85 24.58 -2.01
N SER A 5 -30.48 25.52 -1.29
CA SER A 5 -29.79 26.53 -0.49
C SER A 5 -28.97 25.93 0.66
N GLU A 6 -29.48 24.89 1.32
CA GLU A 6 -28.74 24.18 2.39
C GLU A 6 -27.54 23.43 1.82
N ILE A 7 -27.69 22.77 0.67
CA ILE A 7 -26.61 22.07 -0.02
C ILE A 7 -25.49 23.06 -0.37
N TYR A 8 -25.80 24.17 -1.05
CA TYR A 8 -24.80 25.18 -1.39
C TYR A 8 -24.12 25.77 -0.15
N SER A 9 -24.87 26.04 0.93
CA SER A 9 -24.31 26.56 2.17
C SER A 9 -23.36 25.57 2.84
N ALA A 10 -23.72 24.29 2.88
CA ALA A 10 -22.90 23.23 3.49
C ALA A 10 -21.62 22.97 2.69
N VAL A 11 -21.74 22.89 1.36
CA VAL A 11 -20.59 22.79 0.44
C VAL A 11 -19.67 23.99 0.65
N LYS A 12 -20.22 25.22 0.60
CA LYS A 12 -19.44 26.44 0.82
C LYS A 12 -18.68 26.40 2.15
N ALA A 13 -19.36 26.07 3.25
CA ALA A 13 -18.74 26.01 4.58
C ALA A 13 -17.60 24.98 4.66
N HIS A 14 -17.79 23.77 4.10
CA HIS A 14 -16.76 22.73 4.15
C HIS A 14 -15.51 23.12 3.35
N TYR A 15 -15.68 23.57 2.11
CA TYR A 15 -14.54 23.93 1.26
C TYR A 15 -13.83 25.20 1.77
N SER A 16 -14.54 26.18 2.32
CA SER A 16 -13.91 27.31 3.02
C SER A 16 -13.09 26.85 4.24
N ALA A 17 -13.58 25.88 5.02
CA ALA A 17 -12.82 25.32 6.14
C ALA A 17 -11.55 24.56 5.69
N ALA A 18 -11.62 23.84 4.56
CA ALA A 18 -10.47 23.15 3.97
C ALA A 18 -9.36 24.12 3.55
N CYS A 19 -9.69 25.36 3.18
CA CYS A 19 -8.73 26.41 2.84
C CYS A 19 -7.99 26.97 4.08
N SER A 20 -8.69 27.10 5.21
CA SER A 20 -8.23 27.86 6.39
C SER A 20 -7.60 27.01 7.50
N ASN A 21 -8.04 25.77 7.69
CA ASN A 21 -7.77 24.99 8.91
C ASN A 21 -6.81 23.81 8.76
N ARG A 22 -6.26 23.53 7.57
CA ARG A 22 -5.32 22.41 7.40
C ARG A 22 -3.86 22.85 7.52
N THR A 23 -3.12 22.22 8.43
CA THR A 23 -1.66 22.19 8.40
C THR A 23 -1.27 21.25 7.26
N PHE A 24 -0.94 21.80 6.10
CA PHE A 24 -0.54 21.04 4.92
C PHE A 24 0.81 20.38 5.17
N THR A 25 0.82 19.07 5.40
CA THR A 25 2.06 18.27 5.50
C THR A 25 2.63 17.93 4.12
N GLY A 26 1.85 18.13 3.05
CA GLY A 26 2.22 17.94 1.64
C GLY A 26 2.23 16.48 1.19
N THR A 27 2.34 15.53 2.13
CA THR A 27 2.39 14.09 1.88
C THR A 27 1.01 13.50 1.56
N TYR A 28 -0.02 13.88 2.32
CA TYR A 28 -1.40 13.44 2.08
C TYR A 28 -1.91 13.94 0.72
N GLU A 29 -1.75 15.24 0.46
CA GLU A 29 -2.29 15.90 -0.74
C GLU A 29 -1.62 15.37 -2.01
N SER A 30 -0.31 15.14 -1.95
CA SER A 30 0.44 14.53 -3.04
C SER A 30 0.06 13.05 -3.24
N GLY A 31 -0.25 12.32 -2.16
CA GLY A 31 -0.72 10.93 -2.23
C GLY A 31 -2.06 10.82 -2.96
N VAL A 32 -3.03 11.67 -2.59
CA VAL A 32 -4.34 11.74 -3.24
C VAL A 32 -4.19 12.10 -4.73
N ALA A 33 -3.46 13.17 -5.05
CA ALA A 33 -3.27 13.58 -6.43
C ALA A 33 -2.59 12.49 -7.29
N LYS A 34 -1.56 11.80 -6.76
CA LYS A 34 -0.91 10.69 -7.49
C LYS A 34 -1.86 9.53 -7.74
N ALA A 35 -2.67 9.14 -6.76
CA ALA A 35 -3.69 8.10 -6.93
C ALA A 35 -4.69 8.47 -8.06
N PHE A 36 -5.01 9.77 -8.17
CA PHE A 36 -5.94 10.29 -9.17
C PHE A 36 -5.30 10.70 -10.51
N GLY A 37 -4.00 10.44 -10.71
CA GLY A 37 -3.35 10.42 -12.01
C GLY A 37 -2.57 11.68 -12.35
N TYR A 38 -2.17 12.46 -11.35
CA TYR A 38 -1.19 13.54 -11.50
C TYR A 38 0.22 12.99 -11.31
N THR A 39 1.16 13.40 -12.16
CA THR A 39 2.56 12.97 -12.02
C THR A 39 3.30 13.79 -10.97
N ALA A 40 4.43 13.29 -10.48
CA ALA A 40 5.25 14.04 -9.52
C ALA A 40 5.82 15.32 -10.14
N GLU A 41 6.11 15.30 -11.44
CA GLU A 41 6.59 16.44 -12.22
C GLU A 41 5.50 17.51 -12.37
N GLU A 42 4.25 17.11 -12.65
CA GLU A 42 3.10 18.03 -12.72
C GLU A 42 2.88 18.72 -11.36
N LEU A 43 2.93 17.97 -10.26
CA LEU A 43 2.75 18.54 -8.92
C LEU A 43 3.91 19.45 -8.50
N ALA A 44 5.13 19.17 -8.97
CA ALA A 44 6.30 20.01 -8.71
C ALA A 44 6.31 21.31 -9.53
N SER A 45 5.57 21.36 -10.65
CA SER A 45 5.54 22.53 -11.55
C SER A 45 4.52 23.60 -11.14
N ILE A 46 3.66 23.32 -10.15
CA ILE A 46 2.62 24.23 -9.65
C ILE A 46 2.93 24.71 -8.22
N PRO A 47 2.33 25.82 -7.77
CA PRO A 47 2.46 26.26 -6.37
C PRO A 47 1.97 25.16 -5.40
N GLN A 48 2.77 24.84 -4.37
CA GLN A 48 2.44 23.78 -3.41
C GLN A 48 1.07 24.00 -2.73
N ASP A 49 0.75 25.26 -2.44
CA ASP A 49 -0.52 25.71 -1.85
C ASP A 49 -1.74 25.54 -2.78
N ALA A 50 -1.57 25.11 -4.03
CA ALA A 50 -2.66 24.87 -4.97
C ALA A 50 -3.26 23.46 -4.82
N ASN A 51 -2.49 22.48 -4.35
CA ASN A 51 -2.98 21.11 -4.14
C ASN A 51 -3.56 20.96 -2.73
N LEU A 52 -4.90 20.96 -2.63
CA LEU A 52 -5.59 20.78 -1.35
C LEU A 52 -5.95 19.31 -1.04
N GLY A 53 -5.62 18.37 -1.92
CA GLY A 53 -5.97 16.94 -1.76
C GLY A 53 -7.47 16.64 -1.86
N LEU A 54 -8.21 17.45 -2.64
CA LEU A 54 -9.66 17.36 -2.82
C LEU A 54 -10.08 16.82 -4.19
N SER A 55 -9.12 16.42 -5.03
CA SER A 55 -9.34 15.95 -6.40
C SER A 55 -9.78 14.48 -6.45
N CYS A 56 -10.49 14.10 -7.51
CA CYS A 56 -10.92 12.73 -7.78
C CYS A 56 -10.55 12.20 -9.18
N GLY A 57 -9.76 12.96 -9.94
CA GLY A 57 -9.27 12.59 -11.26
C GLY A 57 -8.41 13.68 -11.88
N ASN A 58 -7.80 13.40 -13.05
CA ASN A 58 -7.03 14.36 -13.82
C ASN A 58 -7.74 14.63 -15.16
N PRO A 59 -8.58 15.68 -15.26
CA PRO A 59 -9.33 15.96 -16.48
C PRO A 59 -8.42 16.39 -17.65
N LEU A 60 -7.23 16.92 -17.36
CA LEU A 60 -6.29 17.37 -18.40
C LEU A 60 -5.74 16.22 -19.25
N ALA A 61 -5.75 14.99 -18.73
CA ALA A 61 -5.31 13.81 -19.48
C ALA A 61 -6.24 13.50 -20.68
N LEU A 62 -7.51 13.92 -20.62
CA LEU A 62 -8.50 13.75 -21.68
C LEU A 62 -8.74 15.02 -22.48
N ALA A 63 -8.50 16.17 -21.85
CA ALA A 63 -8.75 17.47 -22.44
C ALA A 63 -7.93 17.70 -23.73
N ALA A 64 -6.79 17.02 -23.94
CA ALA A 64 -5.96 17.17 -25.15
C ALA A 64 -5.70 18.66 -25.50
N LEU A 65 -5.36 19.46 -24.49
CA LEU A 65 -5.18 20.92 -24.59
C LEU A 65 -4.09 21.28 -25.60
N ARG A 66 -4.35 22.35 -26.36
CA ARG A 66 -3.44 22.87 -27.40
C ARG A 66 -2.97 24.28 -27.05
N GLU A 67 -1.81 24.65 -27.56
CA GLU A 67 -1.27 26.00 -27.41
C GLU A 67 -2.24 27.04 -28.00
N GLY A 68 -2.46 28.14 -27.28
CA GLY A 68 -3.38 29.21 -27.68
C GLY A 68 -4.86 29.01 -27.32
N GLU A 69 -5.25 27.85 -26.80
CA GLU A 69 -6.65 27.59 -26.42
C GLU A 69 -7.10 28.42 -25.21
N THR A 70 -8.39 28.79 -25.20
CA THR A 70 -9.10 29.31 -24.04
C THR A 70 -9.78 28.17 -23.29
N VAL A 71 -9.39 28.00 -22.02
CA VAL A 71 -9.84 26.91 -21.14
C VAL A 71 -10.61 27.47 -19.95
N VAL A 72 -11.74 26.86 -19.60
CA VAL A 72 -12.45 27.15 -18.35
C VAL A 72 -12.38 25.93 -17.43
N ASP A 73 -12.01 26.15 -16.17
CA ASP A 73 -12.00 25.14 -15.13
C ASP A 73 -13.16 25.38 -14.15
N LEU A 74 -14.11 24.46 -14.13
CA LEU A 74 -15.31 24.54 -13.29
C LEU A 74 -15.03 23.91 -11.92
N GLY A 75 -15.15 24.71 -10.87
CA GLY A 75 -14.79 24.31 -9.50
C GLY A 75 -13.28 24.39 -9.26
N SER A 76 -12.64 25.48 -9.69
CA SER A 76 -11.17 25.55 -9.76
C SER A 76 -10.45 25.48 -8.41
N GLY A 77 -11.15 25.69 -7.28
CA GLY A 77 -10.56 25.66 -5.95
C GLY A 77 -9.35 26.60 -5.82
N ALA A 78 -8.24 26.08 -5.30
CA ALA A 78 -6.98 26.82 -5.18
C ALA A 78 -6.12 26.87 -6.47
N GLY A 79 -6.66 26.40 -7.60
CA GLY A 79 -6.10 26.58 -8.94
C GLY A 79 -5.23 25.44 -9.50
N LEU A 80 -5.25 24.25 -8.91
CA LEU A 80 -4.40 23.11 -9.33
C LEU A 80 -4.51 22.81 -10.84
N ASP A 81 -5.73 22.52 -11.32
CA ASP A 81 -5.98 22.16 -12.71
C ASP A 81 -5.78 23.38 -13.64
N CYS A 82 -6.13 24.58 -13.16
CA CYS A 82 -5.85 25.83 -13.87
C CYS A 82 -4.36 26.03 -14.17
N PHE A 83 -3.47 25.82 -13.20
CA PHE A 83 -2.03 26.05 -13.39
C PHE A 83 -1.40 25.02 -14.32
N LEU A 84 -1.84 23.77 -14.25
CA LEU A 84 -1.41 22.74 -15.20
C LEU A 84 -1.93 23.03 -16.61
N ALA A 85 -3.18 23.48 -16.76
CA ALA A 85 -3.75 23.85 -18.04
C ALA A 85 -2.99 25.04 -18.64
N ALA A 86 -2.61 26.02 -17.82
CA ALA A 86 -1.90 27.23 -18.22
C ALA A 86 -0.50 26.95 -18.78
N GLN A 87 0.14 25.87 -18.33
CA GLN A 87 1.41 25.40 -18.91
C GLN A 87 1.17 24.75 -20.27
N LYS A 88 0.11 23.95 -20.43
CA LYS A 88 -0.20 23.25 -21.69
C LYS A 88 -0.66 24.17 -22.81
N VAL A 89 -1.44 25.21 -22.50
CA VAL A 89 -1.92 26.17 -23.50
C VAL A 89 -0.91 27.26 -23.84
N GLY A 90 0.21 27.33 -23.13
CA GLY A 90 1.28 28.30 -23.37
C GLY A 90 0.88 29.76 -23.09
N PRO A 91 1.80 30.71 -23.36
CA PRO A 91 1.61 32.13 -23.04
C PRO A 91 0.50 32.82 -23.85
N THR A 92 0.15 32.27 -25.01
CA THR A 92 -0.89 32.80 -25.91
C THR A 92 -2.29 32.28 -25.56
N GLY A 93 -2.38 31.14 -24.87
CA GLY A 93 -3.64 30.59 -24.37
C GLY A 93 -4.17 31.36 -23.17
N LYS A 94 -5.39 31.03 -22.74
CA LYS A 94 -6.04 31.64 -21.57
C LYS A 94 -6.70 30.57 -20.71
N VAL A 95 -6.59 30.68 -19.40
CA VAL A 95 -7.23 29.79 -18.45
C VAL A 95 -8.07 30.60 -17.47
N ILE A 96 -9.31 30.20 -17.28
CA ILE A 96 -10.28 30.87 -16.42
C ILE A 96 -10.77 29.85 -15.38
N GLY A 97 -10.36 30.02 -14.13
CA GLY A 97 -10.89 29.23 -13.03
C GLY A 97 -12.19 29.83 -12.50
N VAL A 98 -13.23 29.02 -12.36
CA VAL A 98 -14.53 29.45 -11.83
C VAL A 98 -14.80 28.73 -10.51
N ASP A 99 -15.04 29.50 -9.45
CA ASP A 99 -15.41 28.97 -8.13
C ASP A 99 -16.42 29.90 -7.44
N MET A 100 -17.20 29.38 -6.50
CA MET A 100 -18.18 30.15 -5.74
C MET A 100 -17.65 30.65 -4.38
N ASN A 101 -16.55 30.06 -3.89
CA ASN A 101 -16.00 30.33 -2.57
C ASN A 101 -14.94 31.44 -2.60
N ASP A 102 -15.17 32.50 -1.81
CA ASP A 102 -14.26 33.63 -1.68
C ASP A 102 -12.87 33.21 -1.17
N ASP A 103 -12.81 32.29 -0.19
CA ASP A 103 -11.55 31.82 0.40
C ASP A 103 -10.71 31.01 -0.61
N MET A 104 -11.37 30.22 -1.47
CA MET A 104 -10.69 29.45 -2.53
C MET A 104 -10.12 30.37 -3.60
N LEU A 105 -10.90 31.35 -4.04
CA LEU A 105 -10.47 32.34 -5.03
C LEU A 105 -9.31 33.19 -4.49
N ALA A 106 -9.37 33.63 -3.24
CA ALA A 106 -8.27 34.37 -2.61
C ALA A 106 -6.98 33.55 -2.54
N LYS A 107 -7.07 32.25 -2.25
CA LYS A 107 -5.94 31.32 -2.27
C LYS A 107 -5.42 31.11 -3.70
N ALA A 108 -6.30 30.91 -4.67
CA ALA A 108 -5.95 30.73 -6.08
C ALA A 108 -5.24 31.97 -6.65
N ASP A 109 -5.71 33.18 -6.34
CA ASP A 109 -5.06 34.43 -6.71
C ASP A 109 -3.70 34.60 -6.03
N SER A 110 -3.57 34.20 -4.75
CA SER A 110 -2.28 34.18 -4.06
C SER A 110 -1.29 33.22 -4.73
N ASN A 111 -1.76 32.03 -5.12
CA ASN A 111 -0.97 31.02 -5.81
C ASN A 111 -0.54 31.49 -7.21
N ASN A 112 -1.44 32.16 -7.93
CA ASN A 112 -1.15 32.73 -9.24
C ASN A 112 0.00 33.74 -9.17
N LYS A 113 0.02 34.59 -8.14
CA LYS A 113 1.10 35.57 -7.90
C LYS A 113 2.45 34.92 -7.58
N LYS A 114 2.45 33.73 -6.96
CA LYS A 114 3.66 32.97 -6.61
C LYS A 114 4.23 32.18 -7.78
N ARG A 115 3.50 32.05 -8.89
CA ARG A 115 3.87 31.18 -10.01
C ARG A 115 5.14 31.69 -10.72
N HIS A 116 6.17 30.87 -10.74
CA HIS A 116 7.36 31.11 -11.56
C HIS A 116 7.05 30.79 -13.04
N GLY A 117 7.38 31.71 -13.96
CA GLY A 117 7.11 31.54 -15.40
C GLY A 117 6.29 32.65 -16.05
N GLY A 118 5.77 33.62 -15.29
CA GLY A 118 5.44 34.96 -15.80
C GLY A 118 4.49 35.03 -17.00
N HIS A 119 3.41 34.25 -17.02
CA HIS A 119 2.34 34.47 -18.00
C HIS A 119 1.07 34.90 -17.26
N ASP A 120 0.53 36.07 -17.63
CA ASP A 120 -0.76 36.63 -17.18
C ASP A 120 -1.96 35.90 -17.83
N ASN A 121 -1.77 34.61 -18.15
CA ASN A 121 -2.74 33.81 -18.87
C ASN A 121 -3.76 33.10 -17.97
N VAL A 122 -3.72 33.31 -16.66
CA VAL A 122 -4.66 32.70 -15.69
C VAL A 122 -5.42 33.78 -14.93
N ARG A 123 -6.75 33.66 -14.89
CA ARG A 123 -7.62 34.50 -14.05
C ARG A 123 -8.67 33.66 -13.33
N PHE A 124 -9.10 34.11 -12.17
CA PHE A 124 -10.14 33.46 -11.39
C PHE A 124 -11.41 34.32 -11.35
N LEU A 125 -12.57 33.67 -11.43
CA LEU A 125 -13.87 34.31 -11.50
C LEU A 125 -14.82 33.72 -10.44
N LYS A 126 -15.44 34.62 -9.67
CA LYS A 126 -16.49 34.24 -8.73
C LYS A 126 -17.81 34.00 -9.46
N SER A 127 -18.27 32.76 -9.51
CA SER A 127 -19.59 32.42 -10.05
C SER A 127 -20.03 31.00 -9.66
N PRO A 128 -21.34 30.72 -9.51
CA PRO A 128 -21.80 29.35 -9.58
C PRO A 128 -21.57 28.78 -10.98
N ILE A 129 -21.21 27.49 -11.06
CA ILE A 129 -20.96 26.80 -12.34
C ILE A 129 -22.24 26.58 -13.17
N THR A 130 -23.41 26.76 -12.54
CA THR A 130 -24.72 26.63 -13.18
C THR A 130 -25.14 27.89 -13.95
N GLN A 131 -24.47 29.03 -13.71
CA GLN A 131 -24.75 30.30 -14.38
C GLN A 131 -23.56 31.27 -14.26
N ILE A 132 -22.74 31.38 -15.30
CA ILE A 132 -21.50 32.16 -15.38
C ILE A 132 -21.73 33.42 -16.21
N LYS A 133 -22.36 34.42 -15.58
CA LYS A 133 -22.79 35.66 -16.26
C LYS A 133 -21.66 36.55 -16.77
N ALA A 134 -20.46 36.41 -16.21
CA ALA A 134 -19.32 37.25 -16.61
C ALA A 134 -18.63 36.78 -17.89
N LEU A 135 -19.03 35.63 -18.44
CA LEU A 135 -18.49 35.07 -19.67
C LEU A 135 -19.56 35.05 -20.76
N GLU A 136 -19.19 35.54 -21.95
CA GLU A 136 -20.01 35.54 -23.16
C GLU A 136 -20.15 34.12 -23.75
N ASP A 137 -21.10 33.96 -24.67
CA ASP A 137 -21.35 32.70 -25.38
C ASP A 137 -20.20 32.40 -26.37
N ASN A 138 -19.93 31.13 -26.65
CA ASN A 138 -18.97 30.69 -27.68
C ASN A 138 -17.56 31.32 -27.56
N ILE A 139 -17.01 31.42 -26.35
CA ILE A 139 -15.67 31.99 -26.12
C ILE A 139 -14.61 30.95 -25.74
N VAL A 140 -15.01 29.75 -25.35
CA VAL A 140 -14.15 28.73 -24.75
C VAL A 140 -13.89 27.60 -25.74
N ASP A 141 -12.65 27.13 -25.84
CA ASP A 141 -12.27 25.99 -26.69
C ASP A 141 -12.38 24.66 -25.92
N CYS A 142 -12.05 24.67 -24.62
CA CYS A 142 -12.16 23.49 -23.76
C CYS A 142 -12.66 23.84 -22.35
N ILE A 143 -13.59 23.05 -21.81
CA ILE A 143 -13.98 23.12 -20.41
C ILE A 143 -13.46 21.89 -19.68
N ILE A 144 -12.79 22.09 -18.55
CA ILE A 144 -12.38 21.03 -17.64
C ILE A 144 -13.15 21.12 -16.33
N SER A 145 -13.35 19.98 -15.68
CA SER A 145 -14.00 19.94 -14.37
C SER A 145 -13.58 18.69 -13.59
N ASN A 146 -13.43 18.84 -12.28
CA ASN A 146 -12.93 17.80 -11.38
C ASN A 146 -13.81 17.71 -10.11
N CYS A 147 -14.68 16.70 -10.03
CA CYS A 147 -15.54 16.41 -8.88
C CYS A 147 -16.42 17.55 -8.33
N VAL A 148 -16.80 18.55 -9.12
CA VAL A 148 -17.66 19.64 -8.63
C VAL A 148 -19.14 19.44 -8.95
N ILE A 149 -19.48 18.72 -10.03
CA ILE A 149 -20.87 18.65 -10.52
C ILE A 149 -21.74 17.86 -9.54
N ASN A 150 -21.17 16.86 -8.86
CA ASN A 150 -21.84 16.12 -7.79
C ASN A 150 -22.22 16.97 -6.57
N LEU A 151 -21.60 18.14 -6.41
CA LEU A 151 -21.92 19.09 -5.33
C LEU A 151 -23.08 20.02 -5.69
N VAL A 152 -23.49 20.02 -6.97
CA VAL A 152 -24.65 20.77 -7.44
C VAL A 152 -25.92 20.01 -7.07
N PRO A 153 -26.95 20.68 -6.50
CA PRO A 153 -28.25 20.06 -6.24
C PRO A 153 -28.81 19.35 -7.48
N ASP A 154 -29.48 18.21 -7.29
CA ASP A 154 -30.00 17.37 -8.39
C ASP A 154 -30.83 18.18 -9.41
N GLU A 155 -31.67 19.10 -8.92
CA GLU A 155 -32.49 20.01 -9.75
C GLU A 155 -31.67 21.01 -10.59
N HIS A 156 -30.45 21.32 -10.17
CA HIS A 156 -29.59 22.30 -10.82
C HIS A 156 -28.53 21.70 -11.74
N LYS A 157 -28.26 20.39 -11.66
CA LYS A 157 -27.27 19.72 -12.50
C LYS A 157 -27.46 19.96 -14.00
N PRO A 158 -28.69 19.87 -14.58
CA PRO A 158 -28.88 20.14 -16.01
C PRO A 158 -28.46 21.56 -16.42
N HIS A 159 -28.55 22.54 -15.52
CA HIS A 159 -28.11 23.91 -15.80
C HIS A 159 -26.58 24.00 -15.96
N ALA A 160 -25.80 23.22 -15.19
CA ALA A 160 -24.35 23.19 -15.35
C ALA A 160 -23.95 22.70 -16.76
N PHE A 161 -24.58 21.65 -17.29
CA PHE A 161 -24.28 21.15 -18.64
C PHE A 161 -24.72 22.13 -19.75
N ARG A 162 -25.88 22.78 -19.61
CA ARG A 162 -26.30 23.83 -20.55
C ARG A 162 -25.33 25.02 -20.54
N GLU A 163 -24.85 25.39 -19.36
CA GLU A 163 -23.88 26.46 -19.21
C GLU A 163 -22.52 26.11 -19.83
N MET A 164 -22.08 24.85 -19.70
CA MET A 164 -20.90 24.36 -20.42
C MET A 164 -21.07 24.49 -21.94
N ASN A 165 -22.22 24.08 -22.47
CA ASN A 165 -22.48 24.16 -23.91
C ASN A 165 -22.52 25.62 -24.41
N ARG A 166 -23.18 26.52 -23.67
CA ARG A 166 -23.26 27.96 -23.99
C ARG A 166 -21.88 28.61 -24.13
N LEU A 167 -20.96 28.27 -23.23
CA LEU A 167 -19.62 28.85 -23.19
C LEU A 167 -18.70 28.34 -24.31
N LEU A 168 -18.91 27.09 -24.76
CA LEU A 168 -18.06 26.46 -25.74
C LEU A 168 -18.32 27.01 -27.14
N ARG A 169 -17.24 27.24 -27.87
CA ARG A 169 -17.28 27.47 -29.32
C ARG A 169 -17.82 26.25 -30.05
N PRO A 170 -18.34 26.40 -31.28
CA PRO A 170 -18.64 25.26 -32.13
C PRO A 170 -17.40 24.38 -32.33
N GLY A 171 -17.51 23.08 -32.01
CA GLY A 171 -16.38 22.15 -32.01
C GLY A 171 -15.44 22.25 -30.80
N GLY A 172 -15.78 23.05 -29.80
CA GLY A 172 -15.18 23.00 -28.47
C GLY A 172 -15.58 21.72 -27.73
N ARG A 173 -14.94 21.45 -26.58
CA ARG A 173 -15.11 20.16 -25.88
C ARG A 173 -15.12 20.27 -24.36
N VAL A 174 -15.77 19.32 -23.71
CA VAL A 174 -15.70 19.13 -22.25
C VAL A 174 -14.84 17.92 -21.91
N ALA A 175 -14.04 18.03 -20.85
CA ALA A 175 -13.31 16.93 -20.24
C ALA A 175 -13.52 16.96 -18.72
N ILE A 176 -14.32 16.02 -18.22
CA ILE A 176 -14.77 15.99 -16.84
C ILE A 176 -14.23 14.73 -16.18
N SER A 177 -13.68 14.86 -14.98
CA SER A 177 -13.42 13.75 -14.06
C SER A 177 -14.41 13.83 -12.91
N ASP A 178 -15.25 12.81 -12.73
CA ASP A 178 -16.27 12.81 -11.69
C ASP A 178 -16.56 11.42 -11.13
N ILE A 179 -17.22 11.36 -9.98
CA ILE A 179 -17.68 10.10 -9.38
C ILE A 179 -19.10 9.82 -9.88
N LEU A 180 -19.34 8.66 -10.49
CA LEU A 180 -20.69 8.28 -10.94
C LEU A 180 -21.13 6.97 -10.29
N ILE A 181 -22.44 6.85 -10.07
CA ILE A 181 -23.06 5.60 -9.61
C ILE A 181 -23.04 4.59 -10.76
N LYS A 182 -22.60 3.36 -10.47
CA LYS A 182 -22.50 2.27 -11.44
C LYS A 182 -23.87 1.89 -12.01
N GLN A 183 -23.88 1.47 -13.27
CA GLN A 183 -25.10 1.04 -13.96
C GLN A 183 -25.80 -0.09 -13.19
N GLY A 184 -27.11 0.05 -12.95
CA GLY A 184 -27.90 -0.96 -12.24
C GLY A 184 -27.76 -0.93 -10.70
N VAL A 185 -26.99 0.00 -10.14
CA VAL A 185 -26.82 0.16 -8.69
C VAL A 185 -27.58 1.39 -8.21
N THR A 186 -28.18 1.32 -7.02
CA THR A 186 -28.83 2.46 -6.36
C THR A 186 -28.15 2.70 -5.02
N LEU A 187 -27.81 3.95 -4.75
CA LEU A 187 -27.22 4.32 -3.47
C LEU A 187 -28.30 4.25 -2.37
N PRO A 188 -28.06 3.52 -1.26
CA PRO A 188 -29.00 3.45 -0.15
C PRO A 188 -29.40 4.83 0.39
N PRO A 189 -30.67 5.04 0.81
CA PRO A 189 -31.16 6.36 1.24
C PRO A 189 -30.33 7.01 2.36
N HIS A 190 -29.83 6.21 3.31
CA HIS A 190 -29.01 6.70 4.42
C HIS A 190 -27.66 7.26 3.95
N LEU A 191 -27.04 6.68 2.91
CA LEU A 191 -25.80 7.21 2.32
C LEU A 191 -26.08 8.45 1.47
N LYS A 192 -27.23 8.51 0.79
CA LYS A 192 -27.63 9.67 -0.01
C LYS A 192 -27.91 10.93 0.84
N SER A 193 -28.34 10.75 2.09
CA SER A 193 -28.58 11.85 3.04
C SER A 193 -27.35 12.25 3.86
N ASP A 194 -26.22 11.56 3.70
CA ASP A 194 -25.03 11.83 4.49
C ASP A 194 -24.25 13.03 3.94
N MET A 195 -24.06 14.05 4.78
CA MET A 195 -23.37 15.28 4.39
C MET A 195 -21.87 15.11 4.20
N ALA A 196 -21.23 14.18 4.91
CA ALA A 196 -19.81 13.88 4.70
C ALA A 196 -19.61 13.19 3.34
N LEU A 197 -20.49 12.26 2.97
CA LEU A 197 -20.48 11.64 1.64
C LEU A 197 -20.89 12.62 0.53
N LEU A 198 -21.74 13.60 0.82
CA LEU A 198 -22.09 14.64 -0.15
C LEU A 198 -20.87 15.49 -0.49
N VAL A 199 -20.15 15.98 0.53
CA VAL A 199 -18.95 16.77 0.29
C VAL A 199 -17.79 15.90 -0.25
N GLY A 200 -17.79 14.61 0.05
CA GLY A 200 -16.94 13.61 -0.60
C GLY A 200 -17.35 13.27 -2.04
N CYS A 201 -18.31 13.98 -2.64
CA CYS A 201 -18.78 13.80 -4.02
C CYS A 201 -19.45 12.44 -4.32
N ILE A 202 -19.82 11.67 -3.29
CA ILE A 202 -20.43 10.35 -3.42
C ILE A 202 -21.95 10.41 -3.31
N ALA A 203 -22.49 11.06 -2.27
CA ALA A 203 -23.93 11.10 -2.05
C ALA A 203 -24.66 11.89 -3.15
N GLY A 204 -23.98 12.87 -3.72
CA GLY A 204 -24.44 13.66 -4.87
C GLY A 204 -24.11 13.05 -6.23
N ALA A 205 -23.52 11.85 -6.30
CA ALA A 205 -23.17 11.22 -7.57
C ALA A 205 -24.41 10.88 -8.41
N SER A 206 -24.42 11.32 -9.66
CA SER A 206 -25.43 10.93 -10.64
C SER A 206 -25.14 9.55 -11.23
N ARG A 207 -26.14 8.90 -11.85
CA ARG A 207 -25.90 7.67 -12.60
C ARG A 207 -25.27 7.97 -13.95
N VAL A 208 -24.56 7.00 -14.51
CA VAL A 208 -23.97 7.10 -15.87
C VAL A 208 -25.03 7.50 -16.91
N GLY A 209 -26.22 6.87 -16.86
CA GLY A 209 -27.32 7.21 -17.76
C GLY A 209 -27.89 8.62 -17.59
N ASP A 210 -27.89 9.17 -16.36
CA ASP A 210 -28.34 10.55 -16.12
C ASP A 210 -27.33 11.54 -16.73
N TYR A 211 -26.02 11.27 -16.62
CA TYR A 211 -24.96 12.09 -17.24
C TYR A 211 -25.05 12.11 -18.77
N ASP A 212 -25.23 10.94 -19.40
CA ASP A 212 -25.40 10.84 -20.87
C ASP A 212 -26.62 11.66 -21.31
N MET A 213 -27.73 11.57 -20.58
CA MET A 213 -28.93 12.38 -20.84
C MET A 213 -28.65 13.89 -20.69
N PHE A 214 -28.02 14.33 -19.60
CA PHE A 214 -27.73 15.76 -19.39
C PHE A 214 -26.82 16.34 -20.47
N LEU A 215 -25.82 15.58 -20.93
CA LEU A 215 -24.94 15.99 -22.02
C LEU A 215 -25.70 16.10 -23.35
N ARG A 216 -26.54 15.11 -23.69
CA ARG A 216 -27.35 15.14 -24.91
C ARG A 216 -28.34 16.30 -24.90
N ASP A 217 -29.06 16.50 -23.80
CA ASP A 217 -30.04 17.57 -23.63
C ASP A 217 -29.40 18.97 -23.72
N ALA A 218 -28.14 19.09 -23.29
CA ALA A 218 -27.38 20.32 -23.41
C ALA A 218 -26.84 20.57 -24.82
N GLY A 219 -26.93 19.61 -25.76
CA GLY A 219 -26.47 19.75 -27.15
C GLY A 219 -25.06 19.24 -27.41
N PHE A 220 -24.53 18.36 -26.56
CA PHE A 220 -23.25 17.68 -26.81
C PHE A 220 -23.41 16.48 -27.74
N VAL A 221 -22.38 16.25 -28.55
CA VAL A 221 -22.20 15.11 -29.45
C VAL A 221 -20.93 14.34 -29.09
N ASP A 222 -20.74 13.15 -29.67
CA ASP A 222 -19.55 12.30 -29.47
C ASP A 222 -19.21 12.07 -27.98
N ILE A 223 -20.25 11.76 -27.20
CA ILE A 223 -20.16 11.53 -25.76
C ILE A 223 -19.44 10.21 -25.47
N MET A 224 -18.40 10.29 -24.65
CA MET A 224 -17.64 9.15 -24.16
C MET A 224 -17.58 9.20 -22.63
N ILE A 225 -18.07 8.16 -21.96
CA ILE A 225 -18.03 8.01 -20.50
C ILE A 225 -17.30 6.70 -20.17
N VAL A 226 -16.15 6.79 -19.51
CA VAL A 226 -15.26 5.65 -19.24
C VAL A 226 -14.99 5.51 -17.75
N ASP A 227 -15.28 4.34 -17.18
CA ASP A 227 -14.89 3.99 -15.81
C ASP A 227 -13.37 3.76 -15.75
N LYS A 228 -12.68 4.50 -14.89
CA LYS A 228 -11.22 4.37 -14.67
C LYS A 228 -10.86 3.26 -13.68
N ARG A 229 -11.85 2.68 -13.00
CA ARG A 229 -11.68 1.62 -11.99
C ARG A 229 -10.67 1.96 -10.89
N LYS A 230 -10.60 3.25 -10.53
CA LYS A 230 -9.77 3.73 -9.42
C LYS A 230 -10.43 3.40 -8.08
N ASP A 231 -9.60 3.10 -7.09
CA ASP A 231 -10.08 2.78 -5.75
C ASP A 231 -10.60 4.05 -5.04
N LEU A 232 -11.90 4.09 -4.77
CA LEU A 232 -12.55 5.19 -4.05
C LEU A 232 -12.39 5.08 -2.52
N ASN A 233 -11.92 3.95 -1.99
CA ASN A 233 -11.70 3.78 -0.55
C ASN A 233 -10.50 4.62 -0.04
N VAL A 234 -9.74 5.26 -0.93
CA VAL A 234 -8.72 6.27 -0.58
C VAL A 234 -9.32 7.42 0.26
N TYR A 235 -10.61 7.72 0.09
CA TYR A 235 -11.30 8.70 0.93
C TYR A 235 -11.59 8.18 2.36
N ASN A 236 -11.71 6.86 2.56
CA ASN A 236 -11.95 6.26 3.87
C ASN A 236 -10.69 6.19 4.74
N SER A 237 -9.49 6.11 4.15
CA SER A 237 -8.22 6.19 4.90
C SER A 237 -8.01 7.51 5.65
N SER A 238 -8.80 8.55 5.32
CA SER A 238 -8.78 9.82 6.05
C SER A 238 -9.44 9.80 7.43
N ALA A 239 -10.04 8.67 7.83
CA ALA A 239 -10.58 8.46 9.18
C ALA A 239 -9.65 7.66 10.12
N THR A 240 -8.49 7.17 9.66
CA THR A 240 -7.70 6.19 10.42
C THR A 240 -6.25 6.56 10.73
N ASP A 241 -5.70 7.66 10.23
CA ASP A 241 -4.30 8.03 10.52
C ASP A 241 -4.19 9.29 11.39
N VAL A 242 -4.75 9.21 12.60
CA VAL A 242 -4.27 10.00 13.74
C VAL A 242 -4.03 9.04 14.90
N ASP A 243 -2.74 8.81 15.15
CA ASP A 243 -2.13 8.17 16.32
C ASP A 243 -2.27 6.64 16.46
N ASP A 244 -1.21 5.92 16.06
CA ASP A 244 -0.36 5.19 17.01
C ASP A 244 0.81 4.51 16.26
N GLY A 245 2.04 4.95 16.50
CA GLY A 245 3.20 4.12 16.15
C GLY A 245 4.50 4.80 15.74
N ASP A 246 5.02 5.77 16.51
CA ASP A 246 6.48 5.85 16.73
C ASP A 246 6.83 6.69 17.97
N ALA A 247 6.89 6.05 19.13
CA ALA A 247 7.56 6.61 20.31
C ALA A 247 8.16 5.49 21.16
N GLY A 248 9.00 4.66 20.55
CA GLY A 248 9.89 3.76 21.26
C GLY A 248 11.16 4.47 21.74
N ARG A 249 11.07 5.40 22.71
CA ARG A 249 12.19 5.78 23.62
C ARG A 249 11.76 6.77 24.71
N SER A 250 11.59 6.22 25.92
CA SER A 250 12.06 6.73 27.22
C SER A 250 11.86 8.21 27.57
N CYS A 251 11.05 8.50 28.59
CA CYS A 251 11.53 9.04 29.88
C CYS A 251 10.40 9.09 30.94
N CYS A 252 10.76 8.69 32.16
CA CYS A 252 9.89 8.50 33.32
C CYS A 252 9.49 9.81 34.05
N GLU A 253 8.35 9.72 34.75
CA GLU A 253 7.92 10.39 36.00
C GLU A 253 7.86 11.94 36.05
N THR A 254 6.72 12.56 36.37
CA THR A 254 6.16 12.67 37.74
C THR A 254 4.70 13.17 37.71
N GLY A 255 3.92 12.83 38.74
CA GLY A 255 2.46 12.96 38.78
C GLY A 255 1.86 14.32 39.18
N GLY A 256 0.55 14.42 38.94
CA GLY A 256 -0.35 15.47 39.44
C GLY A 256 -1.78 15.25 38.92
N ALA A 257 -2.74 15.10 39.84
CA ALA A 257 -4.15 14.76 39.61
C ALA A 257 -4.98 15.97 39.07
N PRO A 258 -6.27 15.80 38.70
CA PRO A 258 -6.84 16.34 37.47
C PRO A 258 -7.48 17.73 37.61
N ALA A 259 -7.42 18.52 36.54
CA ALA A 259 -8.29 19.68 36.32
C ALA A 259 -9.15 19.45 35.08
N GLN A 260 -10.46 19.49 35.30
CA GLN A 260 -11.52 19.40 34.30
C GLN A 260 -11.39 20.52 33.26
N SER A 261 -11.38 20.15 31.98
CA SER A 261 -11.62 21.07 30.86
C SER A 261 -12.08 20.26 29.64
N SER A 262 -13.38 19.96 29.63
CA SER A 262 -14.10 19.42 28.49
C SER A 262 -14.23 20.46 27.37
N ARG A 263 -13.51 20.28 26.25
CA ARG A 263 -13.90 20.85 24.94
C ARG A 263 -13.53 19.89 23.81
N SER A 264 -14.41 18.91 23.61
CA SER A 264 -14.60 18.27 22.30
C SER A 264 -15.20 19.30 21.35
N CYS A 265 -14.45 19.74 20.36
CA CYS A 265 -14.92 20.58 19.26
C CYS A 265 -15.27 19.70 18.06
N CYS A 266 -16.30 18.86 18.20
CA CYS A 266 -17.14 18.34 17.12
C CYS A 266 -18.47 17.93 17.76
N GLY A 267 -19.48 18.79 17.63
CA GLY A 267 -20.83 18.48 18.07
C GLY A 267 -21.43 17.39 17.19
N VAL A 268 -21.53 16.17 17.72
CA VAL A 268 -22.29 15.07 17.13
C VAL A 268 -23.76 15.26 17.50
N ALA A 269 -24.63 15.44 16.51
CA ALA A 269 -26.06 15.15 16.64
C ALA A 269 -26.27 13.63 16.42
N PRO A 270 -27.19 12.98 17.16
CA PRO A 270 -27.25 11.52 17.25
C PRO A 270 -27.96 10.92 16.03
N GLY A 271 -27.28 10.07 15.25
CA GLY A 271 -27.95 9.31 14.18
C GLY A 271 -27.06 8.62 13.12
N GLY A 272 -25.75 8.83 13.08
CA GLY A 272 -24.88 8.17 12.09
C GLY A 272 -24.43 6.78 12.54
N GLN A 273 -24.88 5.73 11.86
CA GLN A 273 -24.25 4.40 11.95
C GLN A 273 -22.83 4.47 11.37
N ASP A 274 -21.94 3.63 11.90
CA ASP A 274 -20.50 3.60 11.63
C ASP A 274 -20.20 3.39 10.13
N LEU A 275 -19.85 4.47 9.41
CA LEU A 275 -19.46 4.47 7.98
C LEU A 275 -18.18 3.66 7.69
N LYS A 276 -17.52 3.12 8.73
CA LYS A 276 -16.23 2.43 8.67
C LYS A 276 -16.22 1.12 7.87
N ASN A 277 -17.39 0.56 7.52
CA ASN A 277 -17.50 -0.74 6.84
C ASN A 277 -18.20 -0.69 5.46
N VAL A 278 -18.37 0.50 4.87
CA VAL A 278 -19.01 0.62 3.55
C VAL A 278 -17.95 0.64 2.45
N ASP A 279 -17.91 -0.41 1.62
CA ASP A 279 -17.10 -0.41 0.40
C ASP A 279 -17.75 0.47 -0.67
N LEU A 280 -17.19 1.66 -0.87
CA LEU A 280 -17.71 2.66 -1.80
C LEU A 280 -17.59 2.19 -3.26
N ASN A 281 -16.59 1.36 -3.57
CA ASN A 281 -16.40 0.79 -4.90
C ASN A 281 -17.55 -0.14 -5.32
N ALA A 282 -18.36 -0.63 -4.38
CA ALA A 282 -19.56 -1.41 -4.71
C ALA A 282 -20.65 -0.55 -5.37
N TYR A 283 -20.68 0.77 -5.08
CA TYR A 283 -21.75 1.66 -5.51
C TYR A 283 -21.34 2.66 -6.59
N ALA A 284 -20.13 3.22 -6.47
CA ALA A 284 -19.64 4.29 -7.32
C ALA A 284 -18.30 3.93 -7.99
N GLY A 285 -17.94 4.69 -9.02
CA GLY A 285 -16.63 4.63 -9.67
C GLY A 285 -16.13 6.02 -10.02
N SER A 286 -14.82 6.16 -10.25
CA SER A 286 -14.22 7.37 -10.83
C SER A 286 -14.31 7.27 -12.36
N TYR A 287 -14.99 8.22 -12.99
CA TYR A 287 -15.25 8.25 -14.41
C TYR A 287 -14.53 9.41 -15.09
N SER A 288 -14.23 9.16 -16.35
CA SER A 288 -13.67 10.09 -17.29
C SER A 288 -14.70 10.33 -18.39
N ILE A 289 -15.16 11.57 -18.47
CA ILE A 289 -16.24 11.98 -19.35
C ILE A 289 -15.69 12.98 -20.35
N TYR A 290 -15.96 12.73 -21.63
CA TYR A 290 -15.59 13.59 -22.73
C TYR A 290 -16.80 13.79 -23.64
N ALA A 291 -17.00 15.00 -24.15
CA ALA A 291 -17.99 15.26 -25.18
C ALA A 291 -17.62 16.51 -25.99
N GLU A 292 -18.08 16.58 -27.24
CA GLU A 292 -17.87 17.72 -28.12
C GLU A 292 -19.14 18.58 -28.23
N ALA A 293 -19.00 19.89 -28.22
CA ALA A 293 -20.07 20.80 -28.60
C ALA A 293 -20.28 20.71 -30.11
N TYR A 294 -21.54 20.69 -30.55
CA TYR A 294 -21.90 20.54 -31.96
C TYR A 294 -21.09 21.48 -32.88
N SER A 295 -20.38 20.92 -33.85
CA SER A 295 -19.66 21.70 -34.88
C SER A 295 -20.53 21.82 -36.13
N SER A 296 -20.64 23.02 -36.72
CA SER A 296 -21.40 23.23 -37.97
C SER A 296 -20.79 22.54 -39.22
N ARG A 297 -19.84 21.61 -39.04
CA ARG A 297 -19.25 20.79 -40.11
C ARG A 297 -20.25 19.86 -40.80
N TYR A 298 -21.41 19.62 -40.18
CA TYR A 298 -22.58 19.09 -40.85
C TYR A 298 -23.41 20.27 -41.37
N GLY A 299 -23.57 20.37 -42.70
CA GLY A 299 -24.28 21.47 -43.36
C GLY A 299 -25.70 21.72 -42.82
N PRO A 300 -26.36 22.81 -43.27
CA PRO A 300 -27.52 23.45 -42.60
C PRO A 300 -28.83 22.64 -42.63
N ALA A 301 -28.80 21.32 -42.80
CA ALA A 301 -29.98 20.46 -42.77
C ALA A 301 -30.45 20.09 -41.34
N ALA A 302 -29.84 20.64 -40.30
CA ALA A 302 -30.26 20.47 -38.91
C ALA A 302 -30.06 21.76 -38.10
N SER A 303 -30.77 22.82 -38.48
CA SER A 303 -31.10 23.90 -37.53
C SER A 303 -32.23 23.43 -36.62
N GLN A 304 -32.20 23.84 -35.35
CA GLN A 304 -33.15 23.49 -34.27
C GLN A 304 -34.62 23.89 -34.52
N GLU A 305 -34.98 24.43 -35.69
CA GLU A 305 -36.35 24.83 -36.03
C GLU A 305 -37.22 23.69 -36.60
N ALA A 306 -36.71 22.47 -36.72
CA ALA A 306 -37.43 21.34 -37.33
C ALA A 306 -37.44 20.03 -36.50
N LEU A 307 -37.41 20.12 -35.17
CA LEU A 307 -37.74 18.96 -34.32
C LEU A 307 -39.21 19.08 -33.86
N PRO A 308 -40.08 18.09 -34.14
CA PRO A 308 -41.43 18.10 -33.60
C PRO A 308 -41.38 17.97 -32.07
N PRO A 309 -42.30 18.64 -31.33
CA PRO A 309 -42.35 18.52 -29.88
C PRO A 309 -42.61 17.07 -29.46
N PRO A 310 -42.09 16.62 -28.31
CA PRO A 310 -42.34 15.27 -27.83
C PRO A 310 -43.86 15.05 -27.62
N PRO A 311 -44.40 13.89 -27.99
CA PRO A 311 -45.81 13.61 -27.80
C PRO A 311 -46.15 13.60 -26.31
N LYS A 312 -47.29 14.20 -25.95
CA LYS A 312 -47.83 14.16 -24.59
C LYS A 312 -48.05 12.69 -24.16
N PRO A 313 -47.91 12.35 -22.86
CA PRO A 313 -48.13 10.99 -22.41
C PRO A 313 -49.58 10.59 -22.68
N ALA A 314 -49.78 9.64 -23.60
CA ALA A 314 -51.07 8.99 -23.78
C ALA A 314 -51.31 8.04 -22.60
N GLU A 315 -52.54 8.09 -22.09
CA GLU A 315 -53.06 7.21 -21.06
C GLU A 315 -52.85 5.72 -21.39
N SER A 316 -52.71 4.93 -20.34
CA SER A 316 -52.38 3.51 -20.37
C SER A 316 -53.33 2.69 -21.26
N LEU A 317 -52.80 2.14 -22.35
CA LEU A 317 -53.46 1.13 -23.19
C LEU A 317 -53.08 -0.31 -22.75
N PHE A 318 -53.11 -0.58 -21.45
CA PHE A 318 -53.07 -1.94 -20.94
C PHE A 318 -54.32 -2.21 -20.10
N PRO A 319 -55.20 -3.14 -20.50
CA PRO A 319 -56.36 -3.48 -19.71
C PRO A 319 -55.92 -4.09 -18.38
N THR A 320 -56.42 -3.49 -17.31
CA THR A 320 -56.47 -4.08 -15.97
C THR A 320 -57.47 -5.22 -16.02
N GLU A 321 -57.02 -6.47 -16.17
CA GLU A 321 -57.61 -7.69 -15.58
C GLU A 321 -56.98 -8.96 -16.18
N VAL A 322 -56.61 -9.87 -15.28
CA VAL A 322 -56.11 -11.22 -15.58
C VAL A 322 -57.32 -12.18 -15.62
N PRO A 323 -57.56 -12.94 -16.70
CA PRO A 323 -58.38 -14.13 -16.62
C PRO A 323 -57.48 -15.35 -16.39
N ALA A 324 -57.70 -15.99 -15.24
CA ALA A 324 -57.17 -17.30 -14.92
C ALA A 324 -57.84 -18.37 -15.81
N SER A 325 -57.16 -18.82 -16.86
CA SER A 325 -57.34 -20.16 -17.43
C SER A 325 -56.38 -20.38 -18.60
N LEU A 326 -55.37 -21.23 -18.36
CA LEU A 326 -54.82 -22.24 -19.29
C LEU A 326 -53.38 -22.57 -18.87
N GLU A 327 -53.27 -23.17 -17.68
CA GLU A 327 -52.22 -24.17 -17.44
C GLU A 327 -52.58 -25.41 -18.27
N LYS A 328 -51.81 -25.68 -19.32
CA LYS A 328 -51.26 -27.01 -19.66
C LYS A 328 -50.73 -27.00 -21.10
N ASP A 329 -49.68 -27.81 -21.27
CA ASP A 329 -49.04 -28.23 -22.52
C ASP A 329 -47.96 -27.26 -23.03
N LEU A 330 -46.67 -27.59 -23.18
CA LEU A 330 -45.92 -28.84 -23.14
C LEU A 330 -44.44 -28.57 -22.78
N LYS A 331 -43.90 -29.55 -22.06
CA LYS A 331 -42.53 -29.86 -21.62
C LYS A 331 -41.39 -29.77 -22.66
N HIS A 332 -40.24 -29.30 -22.16
CA HIS A 332 -38.84 -29.81 -22.23
C HIS A 332 -38.05 -30.02 -23.55
N GLU A 333 -36.76 -29.67 -23.42
CA GLU A 333 -35.51 -30.13 -24.10
C GLU A 333 -34.93 -29.32 -25.28
N PRO A 334 -33.58 -29.34 -25.47
CA PRO A 334 -32.74 -28.15 -25.66
C PRO A 334 -32.01 -28.11 -27.02
N TYR A 335 -31.41 -26.96 -27.31
CA TYR A 335 -30.60 -26.73 -28.51
C TYR A 335 -29.25 -27.47 -28.45
N SER A 336 -29.04 -28.37 -29.41
CA SER A 336 -27.72 -28.89 -29.80
C SER A 336 -27.41 -28.48 -31.24
N ASN A 337 -26.20 -27.96 -31.44
CA ASN A 337 -25.54 -27.63 -32.72
C ASN A 337 -25.56 -28.80 -33.73
N PRO A 338 -25.42 -28.51 -35.04
CA PRO A 338 -24.58 -29.36 -35.86
C PRO A 338 -23.54 -28.58 -36.69
N ALA A 339 -22.38 -29.21 -36.83
CA ALA A 339 -21.31 -28.84 -37.74
C ALA A 339 -21.25 -29.87 -38.89
N HIS A 340 -20.74 -29.40 -40.04
CA HIS A 340 -20.13 -30.11 -41.18
C HIS A 340 -20.96 -31.15 -41.97
N GLU A 341 -21.10 -30.88 -43.27
CA GLU A 341 -20.86 -31.91 -44.31
C GLU A 341 -20.41 -31.28 -45.64
N GLU A 342 -19.61 -32.06 -46.36
CA GLU A 342 -18.68 -31.73 -47.45
C GLU A 342 -19.24 -31.98 -48.87
N ILE A 343 -18.75 -31.17 -49.83
CA ILE A 343 -18.20 -31.50 -51.17
C ILE A 343 -19.02 -32.33 -52.19
N ALA A 344 -19.23 -31.77 -53.40
CA ALA A 344 -18.84 -32.39 -54.69
C ALA A 344 -18.94 -31.44 -55.92
N HIS A 345 -17.89 -31.51 -56.75
CA HIS A 345 -17.50 -30.81 -58.00
C HIS A 345 -18.40 -31.11 -59.24
N PRO A 346 -18.21 -30.54 -60.48
CA PRO A 346 -16.94 -30.08 -61.06
C PRO A 346 -16.89 -28.89 -62.05
N ILE A 347 -15.61 -28.59 -62.32
CA ILE A 347 -14.93 -27.58 -63.14
C ILE A 347 -14.97 -27.92 -64.63
N GLN A 348 -14.99 -26.90 -65.50
CA GLN A 348 -14.13 -26.72 -66.70
C GLN A 348 -14.53 -25.41 -67.40
N SER A 349 -13.69 -24.63 -68.07
CA SER A 349 -12.25 -24.29 -68.05
C SER A 349 -12.06 -23.33 -69.24
N ASP A 350 -11.00 -22.53 -69.18
CA ASP A 350 -10.44 -21.70 -70.26
C ASP A 350 -11.17 -20.38 -70.57
N GLY A 351 -10.50 -19.23 -70.68
CA GLY A 351 -9.08 -18.94 -70.59
C GLY A 351 -8.82 -17.54 -71.17
N SER A 352 -8.00 -16.76 -70.46
CA SER A 352 -7.01 -15.84 -71.02
C SER A 352 -7.46 -14.59 -71.83
N LYS A 353 -7.24 -13.43 -71.16
CA LYS A 353 -6.45 -12.26 -71.59
C LYS A 353 -7.02 -11.22 -72.59
N THR A 354 -6.89 -9.98 -72.10
CA THR A 354 -6.45 -8.74 -72.75
C THR A 354 -7.34 -7.98 -73.74
N ALA A 355 -7.48 -6.69 -73.40
CA ALA A 355 -7.15 -5.50 -74.20
C ALA A 355 -8.30 -4.51 -74.44
N CYS A 356 -7.97 -3.25 -74.15
CA CYS A 356 -8.71 -2.03 -74.43
C CYS A 356 -8.80 -1.71 -75.93
N SER A 357 -9.60 -0.66 -76.20
CA SER A 357 -9.82 0.09 -77.45
C SER A 357 -10.84 -0.54 -78.40
N GLY A 358 -11.76 0.17 -79.02
CA GLY A 358 -12.12 1.59 -79.04
C GLY A 358 -13.11 1.82 -80.19
N ILE A 359 -13.86 2.91 -80.11
CA ILE A 359 -14.24 3.79 -81.23
C ILE A 359 -15.47 3.39 -82.12
N ASP A 360 -16.36 4.39 -82.21
CA ASP A 360 -17.27 4.83 -83.29
C ASP A 360 -18.69 4.26 -83.53
N ASP A 361 -19.63 5.19 -83.28
CA ASP A 361 -20.62 5.79 -84.18
C ASP A 361 -21.84 5.04 -84.77
N SER A 362 -22.95 5.77 -84.61
CA SER A 362 -24.01 6.08 -85.59
C SER A 362 -25.32 5.27 -85.62
N ALA A 363 -26.37 5.99 -85.24
CA ALA A 363 -27.65 6.21 -85.94
C ALA A 363 -28.50 5.02 -86.43
N SER A 364 -29.77 4.99 -85.99
CA SER A 364 -30.99 5.02 -86.83
C SER A 364 -32.23 4.65 -85.99
N THR A 365 -33.23 5.55 -85.93
CA THR A 365 -34.59 5.44 -86.52
C THR A 365 -35.66 4.85 -85.59
N GLY A 366 -36.74 5.61 -85.37
CA GLY A 366 -38.04 5.13 -84.84
C GLY A 366 -38.81 4.26 -85.87
N PRO A 367 -40.12 3.94 -85.71
CA PRO A 367 -41.16 4.75 -85.06
C PRO A 367 -42.32 4.00 -84.30
N SER A 368 -43.18 4.81 -83.66
CA SER A 368 -44.67 4.76 -83.57
C SER A 368 -45.48 3.62 -82.89
N GLU A 369 -46.42 4.09 -82.03
CA GLU A 369 -47.87 3.78 -81.93
C GLU A 369 -48.48 2.83 -80.86
N GLY A 370 -49.57 3.31 -80.23
CA GLY A 370 -50.70 2.55 -79.61
C GLY A 370 -50.71 2.44 -78.07
N VAL A 371 -51.37 3.27 -77.23
CA VAL A 371 -52.82 3.57 -76.98
C VAL A 371 -53.48 2.67 -75.89
N GLU A 372 -54.04 3.34 -74.86
CA GLU A 372 -55.13 2.97 -73.88
C GLU A 372 -54.87 1.90 -72.79
N THR A 373 -55.43 1.90 -71.56
CA THR A 373 -56.37 2.77 -70.79
C THR A 373 -56.34 2.40 -69.28
N VAL A 374 -56.50 3.44 -68.42
CA VAL A 374 -57.38 3.57 -67.21
C VAL A 374 -57.26 2.64 -65.98
N GLY A 375 -57.19 3.30 -64.80
CA GLY A 375 -57.75 2.86 -63.50
C GLY A 375 -56.88 3.23 -62.28
N THR A 376 -56.94 4.47 -61.75
CA THR A 376 -57.64 4.87 -60.49
C THR A 376 -57.24 4.04 -59.26
N GLN A 377 -56.91 4.55 -58.07
CA GLN A 377 -56.96 5.85 -57.41
C GLN A 377 -56.25 5.63 -56.05
N ASP A 378 -55.72 6.72 -55.47
CA ASP A 378 -55.52 7.02 -54.03
C ASP A 378 -54.39 8.08 -54.01
N LEU A 379 -54.64 9.39 -54.13
CA LEU A 379 -55.54 10.24 -53.35
C LEU A 379 -55.39 9.98 -51.85
N ASP A 380 -54.62 10.83 -51.15
CA ASP A 380 -55.19 11.91 -50.35
C ASP A 380 -54.17 12.38 -49.29
N LEU A 381 -53.37 13.41 -49.63
CA LEU A 381 -53.02 14.46 -48.67
C LEU A 381 -52.35 15.63 -49.40
N VAL A 382 -52.81 16.84 -49.07
CA VAL A 382 -52.32 18.14 -49.53
C VAL A 382 -52.93 18.61 -50.85
N LEU A 383 -54.22 18.96 -50.81
CA LEU A 383 -54.72 20.25 -51.30
C LEU A 383 -56.15 20.46 -50.76
N SER A 384 -56.24 21.03 -49.57
CA SER A 384 -57.50 21.51 -49.01
C SER A 384 -57.41 23.00 -48.70
N VAL A 385 -57.84 23.83 -49.66
CA VAL A 385 -58.72 24.97 -49.41
C VAL A 385 -59.64 25.06 -50.64
N PRO A 386 -60.96 24.88 -50.47
CA PRO A 386 -61.82 26.04 -50.71
C PRO A 386 -63.06 26.09 -49.82
N ASP A 387 -63.43 27.31 -49.43
CA ASP A 387 -64.82 27.74 -49.52
C ASP A 387 -64.86 29.27 -49.66
N GLU A 388 -64.91 29.74 -50.90
CA GLU A 388 -65.44 31.08 -51.19
C GLU A 388 -66.45 30.98 -52.34
N ALA A 389 -67.56 31.68 -52.09
CA ALA A 389 -68.82 31.77 -52.82
C ALA A 389 -68.69 31.96 -54.35
N PRO A 390 -69.77 31.74 -55.13
CA PRO A 390 -69.76 31.88 -56.59
C PRO A 390 -69.62 33.36 -56.98
N SER A 391 -68.39 33.86 -57.07
CA SER A 391 -68.11 35.11 -57.76
C SER A 391 -68.10 34.82 -59.27
N LYS A 392 -69.02 35.43 -60.01
CA LYS A 392 -68.99 35.45 -61.47
C LYS A 392 -67.62 35.97 -61.90
N HIS A 393 -66.76 35.12 -62.46
CA HIS A 393 -65.47 35.53 -62.98
C HIS A 393 -65.66 36.57 -64.09
N ARG A 394 -65.39 37.84 -63.76
CA ARG A 394 -65.55 39.04 -64.59
C ARG A 394 -64.54 39.14 -65.75
N HIS A 395 -63.84 38.05 -66.05
CA HIS A 395 -62.62 38.04 -66.86
C HIS A 395 -62.77 37.26 -68.18
N LEU A 396 -63.98 36.79 -68.50
CA LEU A 396 -64.30 36.13 -69.77
C LEU A 396 -65.10 37.02 -70.73
N GLU A 397 -65.38 38.27 -70.36
CA GLU A 397 -65.84 39.29 -71.32
C GLU A 397 -64.62 40.03 -71.87
N PRO A 398 -64.46 40.19 -73.20
CA PRO A 398 -63.45 41.08 -73.73
C PRO A 398 -63.72 42.48 -73.15
N SER A 399 -62.68 43.14 -72.64
CA SER A 399 -62.79 44.53 -72.18
C SER A 399 -63.50 45.34 -73.27
N PRO A 400 -64.47 46.22 -72.92
CA PRO A 400 -65.05 47.12 -73.89
C PRO A 400 -63.91 47.82 -74.64
N TYR A 401 -64.02 47.88 -75.97
CA TYR A 401 -62.98 48.41 -76.84
C TYR A 401 -62.77 49.90 -76.53
N GLU A 402 -61.83 50.20 -75.63
CA GLU A 402 -61.42 51.57 -75.34
C GLU A 402 -60.49 52.04 -76.45
N HIS A 403 -60.97 53.00 -77.23
CA HIS A 403 -60.10 53.76 -78.13
C HIS A 403 -59.19 54.65 -77.27
N HIS A 404 -58.06 54.11 -76.81
CA HIS A 404 -57.07 54.85 -76.02
C HIS A 404 -56.46 56.05 -76.76
N PHE A 405 -56.64 56.10 -78.09
CA PHE A 405 -56.16 57.20 -78.91
C PHE A 405 -57.17 57.52 -80.03
N ASP A 406 -58.03 58.52 -79.80
CA ASP A 406 -59.00 58.99 -80.79
C ASP A 406 -58.35 59.97 -81.79
N THR A 407 -57.91 59.41 -82.92
CA THR A 407 -57.29 60.19 -84.00
C THR A 407 -58.24 61.18 -84.65
N TYR A 408 -59.55 60.93 -84.62
CA TYR A 408 -60.54 61.73 -85.32
C TYR A 408 -60.87 62.99 -84.54
N SER A 409 -61.18 62.83 -83.24
CA SER A 409 -61.45 63.95 -82.33
C SER A 409 -60.23 64.89 -82.19
N LEU A 410 -59.01 64.33 -82.17
CA LEU A 410 -57.78 65.13 -82.10
C LEU A 410 -57.56 65.98 -83.37
N VAL A 411 -57.79 65.42 -84.56
CA VAL A 411 -57.68 66.16 -85.83
C VAL A 411 -58.76 67.23 -85.93
N GLN A 412 -59.99 66.95 -85.49
CA GLN A 412 -61.06 67.95 -85.43
C GLN A 412 -60.70 69.10 -84.48
N GLN A 413 -60.20 68.82 -83.28
CA GLN A 413 -59.79 69.85 -82.33
C GLN A 413 -58.65 70.73 -82.89
N LEU A 414 -57.66 70.12 -83.54
CA LEU A 414 -56.55 70.85 -84.19
C LEU A 414 -57.01 71.72 -85.36
N ALA A 415 -58.05 71.30 -86.09
CA ALA A 415 -58.63 72.07 -87.20
C ALA A 415 -59.57 73.19 -86.73
N THR A 416 -60.24 73.05 -85.59
CA THR A 416 -61.24 74.04 -85.10
C THR A 416 -60.58 75.28 -84.47
N GLY A 417 -59.35 75.14 -83.94
CA GLY A 417 -58.63 76.23 -83.27
C GLY A 417 -57.95 77.27 -84.18
N GLY A 418 -58.12 77.18 -85.51
CA GLY A 418 -57.56 78.13 -86.49
C GLY A 418 -56.03 78.13 -86.66
N ALA A 419 -55.30 77.39 -85.82
CA ALA A 419 -53.83 77.32 -85.84
C ALA A 419 -53.26 76.41 -86.95
N TYR A 420 -54.03 75.43 -87.44
CA TYR A 420 -53.60 74.51 -88.48
C TYR A 420 -54.68 74.37 -89.55
N THR A 421 -54.23 74.28 -90.81
CA THR A 421 -55.14 73.88 -91.90
C THR A 421 -55.54 72.41 -91.73
N PRO A 422 -56.70 72.00 -92.28
CA PRO A 422 -57.15 70.60 -92.23
C PRO A 422 -56.08 69.61 -92.73
N ASP A 423 -55.36 69.95 -93.80
CA ASP A 423 -54.31 69.11 -94.39
C ASP A 423 -53.07 68.99 -93.48
N GLN A 424 -52.72 70.06 -92.77
CA GLN A 424 -51.62 70.05 -91.80
C GLN A 424 -51.96 69.21 -90.57
N ALA A 425 -53.19 69.32 -90.04
CA ALA A 425 -53.65 68.52 -88.91
C ALA A 425 -53.66 67.01 -89.25
N ILE A 426 -54.10 66.66 -90.47
CA ILE A 426 -54.05 65.28 -90.98
C ILE A 426 -52.61 64.77 -91.10
N THR A 427 -51.69 65.61 -91.59
CA THR A 427 -50.28 65.24 -91.77
C THR A 427 -49.58 65.02 -90.43
N LEU A 428 -49.83 65.89 -89.44
CA LEU A 428 -49.31 65.74 -88.08
C LEU A 428 -49.78 64.43 -87.44
N MET A 429 -51.07 64.11 -87.59
CA MET A 429 -51.64 62.86 -87.08
C MET A 429 -51.02 61.62 -87.77
N LYS A 430 -50.77 61.68 -89.08
CA LYS A 430 -50.06 60.60 -89.78
C LYS A 430 -48.65 60.38 -89.22
N ALA A 431 -47.92 61.45 -88.87
CA ALA A 431 -46.59 61.38 -88.28
C ALA A 431 -46.62 60.79 -86.85
N ILE A 432 -47.54 61.25 -86.00
CA ILE A 432 -47.71 60.74 -84.63
C ILE A 432 -48.07 59.24 -84.65
N ARG A 433 -48.99 58.82 -85.53
CA ARG A 433 -49.35 57.40 -85.71
C ARG A 433 -48.13 56.57 -86.12
N HIS A 434 -47.26 57.11 -86.96
CA HIS A 434 -46.05 56.42 -87.40
C HIS A 434 -45.03 56.27 -86.25
N MET A 435 -44.82 57.31 -85.45
CA MET A 435 -43.94 57.22 -84.27
C MET A 435 -44.45 56.24 -83.22
N LEU A 436 -45.76 56.22 -82.95
CA LEU A 436 -46.38 55.25 -82.06
C LEU A 436 -46.18 53.81 -82.56
N ALA A 437 -46.32 53.58 -83.87
CA ALA A 437 -46.08 52.27 -84.45
C ALA A 437 -44.62 51.80 -84.28
N LEU A 438 -43.65 52.70 -84.47
CA LEU A 438 -42.23 52.38 -84.27
C LEU A 438 -41.92 52.03 -82.81
N ASN A 439 -42.41 52.83 -81.86
CA ASN A 439 -42.18 52.57 -80.44
C ASN A 439 -42.86 51.27 -79.97
N LEU A 440 -44.05 50.95 -80.50
CA LEU A 440 -44.73 49.69 -80.23
C LEU A 440 -43.96 48.49 -80.77
N MET A 441 -43.31 48.60 -81.93
CA MET A 441 -42.46 47.54 -82.47
C MET A 441 -41.24 47.28 -81.58
N VAL A 442 -40.53 48.33 -81.16
CA VAL A 442 -39.37 48.20 -80.24
C VAL A 442 -39.78 47.60 -78.89
N ALA A 443 -40.93 48.01 -78.35
CA ALA A 443 -41.46 47.43 -77.12
C ALA A 443 -41.84 45.95 -77.31
N LYS A 444 -42.41 45.58 -78.46
CA LYS A 444 -42.76 44.19 -78.76
C LYS A 444 -41.52 43.30 -78.89
N ASP A 445 -40.45 43.80 -79.50
CA ASP A 445 -39.20 43.05 -79.68
C ASP A 445 -38.41 42.85 -78.36
N SER A 446 -38.67 43.69 -77.34
CA SER A 446 -38.05 43.59 -76.01
C SER A 446 -38.87 42.80 -74.99
N LEU A 447 -40.08 42.36 -75.37
CA LEU A 447 -40.92 41.53 -74.51
C LEU A 447 -40.56 40.05 -74.71
N VAL A 448 -40.25 39.38 -73.60
CA VAL A 448 -40.05 37.93 -73.59
C VAL A 448 -41.42 37.25 -73.62
N SER A 449 -41.57 36.25 -74.49
CA SER A 449 -42.81 35.48 -74.56
C SER A 449 -42.99 34.68 -73.27
N LYS A 450 -44.24 34.52 -72.84
CA LYS A 450 -44.60 33.64 -71.72
C LYS A 450 -44.07 32.21 -71.94
N SER A 451 -44.10 31.73 -73.19
CA SER A 451 -43.57 30.41 -73.57
C SER A 451 -42.09 30.25 -73.26
N ASP A 452 -41.30 31.30 -73.45
CA ASP A 452 -39.85 31.23 -73.31
C ASP A 452 -39.48 31.16 -71.82
N ILE A 453 -40.19 31.92 -70.98
CA ILE A 453 -40.05 31.85 -69.52
C ILE A 453 -40.48 30.48 -68.99
N GLU A 454 -41.57 29.92 -69.50
CA GLU A 454 -42.05 28.59 -69.10
C GLU A 454 -41.07 27.48 -69.50
N ASN A 455 -40.48 27.57 -70.70
CA ASN A 455 -39.47 26.63 -71.18
C ASN A 455 -38.18 26.70 -70.34
N GLU A 456 -37.67 27.90 -70.05
CA GLU A 456 -36.49 28.07 -69.20
C GLU A 456 -36.74 27.57 -67.77
N ALA A 457 -37.92 27.84 -67.22
CA ALA A 457 -38.32 27.32 -65.91
C ALA A 457 -38.39 25.79 -65.90
N TYR A 458 -38.84 25.16 -66.99
CA TYR A 458 -38.85 23.70 -67.14
C TYR A 458 -37.44 23.12 -67.17
N LEU A 459 -36.55 23.68 -68.00
CA LEU A 459 -35.15 23.24 -68.11
C LEU A 459 -34.42 23.38 -66.77
N PHE A 460 -34.64 24.48 -66.05
CA PHE A 460 -34.09 24.68 -64.72
C PHE A 460 -34.57 23.62 -63.73
N ARG A 461 -35.87 23.33 -63.71
CA ARG A 461 -36.43 22.27 -62.83
C ARG A 461 -35.88 20.89 -63.17
N ALA A 462 -35.70 20.58 -64.45
CA ALA A 462 -35.09 19.33 -64.90
C ALA A 462 -33.63 19.21 -64.41
N ALA A 463 -32.83 20.26 -64.58
CA ALA A 463 -31.45 20.30 -64.09
C ALA A 463 -31.36 20.16 -62.55
N CYS A 464 -32.26 20.80 -61.80
CA CYS A 464 -32.33 20.63 -60.35
C CYS A 464 -32.69 19.18 -59.93
N SER A 465 -33.56 18.52 -60.68
CA SER A 465 -33.91 17.11 -60.43
C SER A 465 -32.72 16.20 -60.65
N GLU A 466 -31.99 16.39 -61.75
CA GLU A 466 -30.77 15.63 -62.05
C GLU A 466 -29.69 15.83 -60.98
N LEU A 467 -29.44 17.09 -60.58
CA LEU A 467 -28.49 17.38 -59.50
C LEU A 467 -28.90 16.72 -58.18
N ARG A 468 -30.20 16.66 -57.87
CA ARG A 468 -30.69 16.01 -56.66
C ARG A 468 -30.41 14.52 -56.68
N THR A 469 -30.69 13.85 -57.80
CA THR A 469 -30.49 12.40 -57.93
C THR A 469 -29.01 12.03 -57.88
N THR A 470 -28.14 12.78 -58.55
CA THR A 470 -26.68 12.57 -58.50
C THR A 470 -26.14 12.75 -57.09
N LEU A 471 -26.58 13.79 -56.37
CA LEU A 471 -26.16 14.03 -54.99
C LEU A 471 -26.64 12.93 -54.04
N GLN A 472 -27.86 12.44 -54.21
CA GLN A 472 -28.38 11.29 -53.46
C GLN A 472 -27.58 10.01 -53.72
N ALA A 473 -27.26 9.72 -54.99
CA ALA A 473 -26.47 8.55 -55.37
C ALA A 473 -25.04 8.62 -54.79
N THR A 474 -24.38 9.78 -54.87
CA THR A 474 -23.04 9.99 -54.29
C THR A 474 -23.07 9.81 -52.78
N ARG A 475 -24.03 10.43 -52.07
CA ARG A 475 -24.19 10.24 -50.62
C ARG A 475 -24.40 8.79 -50.23
N HIS A 476 -25.23 8.06 -50.97
CA HIS A 476 -25.49 6.65 -50.70
C HIS A 476 -24.21 5.81 -50.86
N SER A 477 -23.44 6.06 -51.92
CA SER A 477 -22.14 5.41 -52.15
C SER A 477 -21.14 5.70 -51.03
N GLU A 478 -21.04 6.96 -50.58
CA GLU A 478 -20.17 7.38 -49.48
C GLU A 478 -20.54 6.67 -48.16
N ILE A 479 -21.83 6.60 -47.84
CA ILE A 479 -22.34 5.93 -46.63
C ILE A 479 -22.01 4.44 -46.67
N LEU A 480 -22.18 3.77 -47.81
CA LEU A 480 -21.82 2.36 -47.95
C LEU A 480 -20.32 2.13 -47.75
N LYS A 481 -19.48 3.01 -48.31
CA LYS A 481 -18.03 2.97 -48.12
C LYS A 481 -17.64 3.14 -46.65
N GLN A 482 -18.24 4.11 -45.96
CA GLN A 482 -18.02 4.32 -44.53
C GLN A 482 -18.48 3.12 -43.69
N ARG A 483 -19.62 2.51 -44.01
CA ARG A 483 -20.11 1.29 -43.35
C ARG A 483 -19.12 0.13 -43.53
N SER A 484 -18.59 -0.06 -44.74
CA SER A 484 -17.57 -1.09 -45.01
C SER A 484 -16.29 -0.84 -44.22
N GLN A 485 -15.79 0.39 -44.20
CA GLN A 485 -14.59 0.76 -43.44
C GLN A 485 -14.79 0.55 -41.94
N ARG A 486 -15.95 0.94 -41.40
CA ARG A 486 -16.29 0.69 -39.99
C ARG A 486 -16.32 -0.80 -39.68
N ALA A 487 -16.91 -1.63 -40.54
CA ALA A 487 -16.95 -3.07 -40.35
C ALA A 487 -15.53 -3.68 -40.33
N GLN A 488 -14.63 -3.19 -41.20
CA GLN A 488 -13.24 -3.60 -41.21
C GLN A 488 -12.50 -3.21 -39.91
N LEU A 489 -12.64 -1.96 -39.46
CA LEU A 489 -12.02 -1.50 -38.21
C LEU A 489 -12.52 -2.26 -36.99
N LEU A 490 -13.82 -2.60 -36.94
CA LEU A 490 -14.37 -3.43 -35.87
C LEU A 490 -13.74 -4.82 -35.86
N HIS A 491 -13.59 -5.45 -37.04
CA HIS A 491 -12.94 -6.75 -37.14
C HIS A 491 -11.46 -6.71 -36.72
N GLU A 492 -10.71 -5.67 -37.12
CA GLU A 492 -9.33 -5.48 -36.70
C GLU A 492 -9.21 -5.26 -35.17
N SER A 493 -10.15 -4.51 -34.58
CA SER A 493 -10.23 -4.32 -33.13
C SER A 493 -10.51 -5.63 -32.39
N ASP A 494 -11.43 -6.45 -32.89
CA ASP A 494 -11.74 -7.75 -32.29
C ASP A 494 -10.54 -8.70 -32.34
N LEU A 495 -9.84 -8.75 -33.48
CA LEU A 495 -8.62 -9.55 -33.62
C LEU A 495 -7.53 -9.08 -32.64
N LEU A 496 -7.34 -7.77 -32.51
CA LEU A 496 -6.36 -7.21 -31.57
C LEU A 496 -6.72 -7.51 -30.11
N SER A 497 -8.01 -7.42 -29.76
CA SER A 497 -8.51 -7.74 -28.42
C SER A 497 -8.31 -9.21 -28.08
N GLN A 498 -8.58 -10.12 -29.01
CA GLN A 498 -8.31 -11.55 -28.86
C GLN A 498 -6.82 -11.81 -28.64
N LYS A 499 -5.97 -11.20 -29.47
CA LYS A 499 -4.51 -11.34 -29.33
C LYS A 499 -4.00 -10.80 -28.00
N MET A 500 -4.45 -9.62 -27.58
CA MET A 500 -4.08 -9.04 -26.29
C MET A 500 -4.51 -9.94 -25.12
N THR A 501 -5.70 -10.53 -25.20
CA THR A 501 -6.19 -11.46 -24.18
C THR A 501 -5.34 -12.73 -24.14
N GLN A 502 -4.94 -13.25 -25.31
CA GLN A 502 -4.04 -14.39 -25.40
C GLN A 502 -2.67 -14.07 -24.82
N ASP A 503 -2.05 -12.95 -25.19
CA ASP A 503 -0.74 -12.53 -24.67
C ASP A 503 -0.77 -12.30 -23.16
N LEU A 504 -1.84 -11.68 -22.64
CA LEU A 504 -2.05 -11.53 -21.19
C LEU A 504 -2.17 -12.88 -20.48
N SER A 505 -2.87 -13.85 -21.09
CA SER A 505 -2.98 -15.20 -20.52
C SER A 505 -1.64 -15.92 -20.51
N SER A 506 -0.82 -15.76 -21.56
CA SER A 506 0.53 -16.33 -21.63
C SER A 506 1.43 -15.71 -20.56
N MET A 507 1.48 -14.39 -20.47
CA MET A 507 2.28 -13.69 -19.45
C MET A 507 1.85 -14.05 -18.03
N ARG A 508 0.55 -14.25 -17.79
CA ARG A 508 0.04 -14.69 -16.49
C ARG A 508 0.58 -16.07 -16.12
N GLU A 509 0.55 -17.03 -17.05
CA GLU A 509 1.09 -18.37 -16.79
C GLU A 509 2.62 -18.36 -16.65
N GLU A 510 3.34 -17.52 -17.41
CA GLU A 510 4.78 -17.32 -17.23
C GLU A 510 5.12 -16.74 -15.85
N LEU A 511 4.41 -15.69 -15.41
CA LEU A 511 4.58 -15.10 -14.07
C LEU A 511 4.29 -16.12 -12.97
N LYS A 512 3.25 -16.92 -13.14
CA LYS A 512 2.90 -17.99 -12.21
C LYS A 512 3.96 -19.08 -12.18
N GLY A 513 4.54 -19.42 -13.34
CA GLY A 513 5.70 -20.29 -13.46
C GLY A 513 6.89 -19.75 -12.67
N MET A 514 7.32 -18.52 -12.95
CA MET A 514 8.43 -17.87 -12.23
C MET A 514 8.19 -17.77 -10.72
N PHE A 515 6.96 -17.49 -10.30
CA PHE A 515 6.62 -17.43 -8.88
C PHE A 515 6.71 -18.81 -8.22
N ASN A 516 6.23 -19.86 -8.89
CA ASN A 516 6.35 -21.23 -8.41
C ASN A 516 7.82 -21.67 -8.34
N ASP A 517 8.64 -21.32 -9.33
CA ASP A 517 10.07 -21.59 -9.33
C ASP A 517 10.78 -20.87 -8.18
N ARG A 518 10.45 -19.58 -7.95
CA ARG A 518 11.00 -18.81 -6.83
C ARG A 518 10.58 -19.40 -5.49
N LYS A 519 9.32 -19.84 -5.35
CA LYS A 519 8.80 -20.49 -4.16
C LYS A 519 9.50 -21.82 -3.90
N LEU A 520 9.73 -22.63 -4.93
CA LEU A 520 10.48 -23.88 -4.83
C LEU A 520 11.95 -23.61 -4.44
N GLY A 521 12.59 -22.61 -5.07
CA GLY A 521 13.95 -22.20 -4.73
C GLY A 521 14.09 -21.75 -3.28
N LEU A 522 13.16 -20.92 -2.77
CA LEU A 522 13.14 -20.53 -1.36
C LEU A 522 12.90 -21.70 -0.42
N ALA A 523 12.03 -22.65 -0.80
CA ALA A 523 11.82 -23.86 -0.01
C ALA A 523 13.06 -24.75 0.04
N GLU A 524 13.81 -24.84 -1.06
CA GLU A 524 15.09 -25.55 -1.13
C GLU A 524 16.17 -24.86 -0.28
N GLU A 525 16.31 -23.54 -0.39
CA GLU A 525 17.22 -22.75 0.45
C GLU A 525 16.90 -22.89 1.93
N LYS A 526 15.62 -22.86 2.29
CA LYS A 526 15.17 -23.10 3.67
C LYS A 526 15.59 -24.49 4.16
N ARG A 527 15.33 -25.55 3.38
CA ARG A 527 15.76 -26.91 3.73
C ARG A 527 17.28 -27.00 3.88
N ARG A 528 18.04 -26.29 3.04
CA ARG A 528 19.51 -26.23 3.14
C ARG A 528 19.96 -25.55 4.44
N LEU A 529 19.31 -24.46 4.84
CA LEU A 529 19.59 -23.78 6.10
C LEU A 529 19.22 -24.64 7.30
N ASP A 530 18.05 -25.27 7.28
CA ASP A 530 17.60 -26.18 8.34
C ASP A 530 18.57 -27.35 8.52
N GLY A 531 19.07 -27.93 7.41
CA GLY A 531 20.12 -28.95 7.43
C GLY A 531 21.41 -28.44 8.09
N LYS A 532 21.88 -27.24 7.73
CA LYS A 532 23.05 -26.63 8.38
C LYS A 532 22.84 -26.38 9.87
N ILE A 533 21.63 -25.98 10.27
CA ILE A 533 21.29 -25.78 11.70
C ILE A 533 21.35 -27.12 12.43
N GLN A 534 20.83 -28.20 11.85
CA GLN A 534 20.93 -29.54 12.43
C GLN A 534 22.38 -30.02 12.54
N ASP A 535 23.19 -29.84 11.50
CA ASP A 535 24.62 -30.19 11.53
C ASP A 535 25.35 -29.39 12.61
N LEU A 536 25.06 -28.10 12.74
CA LEU A 536 25.63 -27.24 13.78
C LEU A 536 25.20 -27.71 15.17
N ASN A 537 23.92 -28.02 15.37
CA ASN A 537 23.39 -28.53 16.63
C ASN A 537 24.02 -29.87 17.01
N TYR A 538 24.18 -30.78 16.06
CA TYR A 538 24.87 -32.05 16.26
C TYR A 538 26.33 -31.82 16.64
N THR A 539 27.03 -30.95 15.90
CA THR A 539 28.43 -30.61 16.16
C THR A 539 28.61 -30.02 17.55
N ILE A 540 27.78 -29.04 17.93
CA ILE A 540 27.78 -28.44 19.26
C ILE A 540 27.53 -29.50 20.33
N THR A 541 26.56 -30.39 20.12
CA THR A 541 26.24 -31.47 21.07
C THR A 541 27.42 -32.41 21.28
N VAL A 542 28.09 -32.82 20.20
CA VAL A 542 29.28 -33.68 20.26
C VAL A 542 30.43 -32.96 20.96
N LEU A 543 30.69 -31.69 20.61
CA LEU A 543 31.74 -30.89 21.24
C LEU A 543 31.48 -30.73 22.74
N LEU A 544 30.29 -30.30 23.14
CA LEU A 544 29.90 -30.15 24.55
C LEU A 544 30.04 -31.46 25.33
N ASN A 545 29.59 -32.59 24.77
CA ASN A 545 29.68 -33.88 25.46
C ASN A 545 31.13 -34.38 25.55
N SER A 546 31.92 -34.19 24.49
CA SER A 546 33.33 -34.58 24.48
C SER A 546 34.19 -33.73 25.43
N GLU A 547 33.97 -32.41 25.47
CA GLU A 547 34.64 -31.48 26.36
C GLU A 547 34.22 -31.71 27.82
N ALA A 548 32.93 -31.90 28.09
CA ALA A 548 32.44 -32.20 29.43
C ALA A 548 33.03 -33.53 29.93
N LYS A 549 33.04 -34.57 29.10
CA LYS A 549 33.62 -35.87 29.47
C LYS A 549 35.13 -35.78 29.71
N SER A 550 35.86 -35.08 28.84
CA SER A 550 37.30 -34.83 29.00
C SER A 550 37.61 -34.04 30.28
N ASN A 551 36.84 -32.99 30.57
CA ASN A 551 36.99 -32.18 31.79
C ASN A 551 36.67 -33.00 33.06
N VAL A 552 35.66 -33.85 33.02
CA VAL A 552 35.32 -34.77 34.12
C VAL A 552 36.43 -35.80 34.32
N GLU A 553 36.97 -36.40 33.26
CA GLU A 553 38.09 -37.34 33.34
C GLU A 553 39.37 -36.65 33.86
N GLY A 554 39.64 -35.41 33.44
CA GLY A 554 40.74 -34.59 33.94
C GLY A 554 40.59 -34.25 35.42
N LEU A 555 39.41 -33.84 35.86
CA LEU A 555 39.11 -33.61 37.27
C LEU A 555 39.23 -34.90 38.08
N ARG A 556 38.71 -36.02 37.57
CA ARG A 556 38.82 -37.33 38.21
C ARG A 556 40.28 -37.73 38.38
N TRP A 557 41.12 -37.54 37.37
CA TRP A 557 42.57 -37.78 37.44
C TRP A 557 43.26 -36.92 38.50
N ILE A 558 42.92 -35.63 38.57
CA ILE A 558 43.47 -34.71 39.58
C ILE A 558 43.03 -35.15 40.98
N LEU A 559 41.77 -35.54 41.14
CA LEU A 559 41.19 -35.95 42.43
C LEU A 559 41.79 -37.28 42.89
N THR A 560 41.95 -38.26 42.00
CA THR A 560 42.61 -39.54 42.31
C THR A 560 44.08 -39.33 42.66
N ARG A 561 44.79 -38.43 41.95
CA ARG A 561 46.18 -38.11 42.28
C ARG A 561 46.32 -37.41 43.63
N ARG A 562 45.43 -36.46 43.94
CA ARG A 562 45.41 -35.76 45.24
C ARG A 562 45.01 -36.71 46.37
N ALA A 563 44.04 -37.59 46.16
CA ALA A 563 43.66 -38.61 47.13
C ALA A 563 44.79 -39.62 47.37
N ALA A 564 45.47 -40.09 46.32
CA ALA A 564 46.64 -40.95 46.46
C ALA A 564 47.78 -40.25 47.23
N LEU A 565 48.09 -38.99 46.91
CA LEU A 565 49.07 -38.19 47.67
C LEU A 565 48.67 -37.99 49.13
N ALA A 566 47.39 -37.74 49.41
CA ALA A 566 46.88 -37.60 50.77
C ALA A 566 47.00 -38.92 51.54
N ILE A 567 46.66 -40.06 50.93
CA ILE A 567 46.81 -41.39 51.51
C ILE A 567 48.29 -41.70 51.75
N SER A 568 49.19 -41.36 50.81
CA SER A 568 50.63 -41.52 51.00
C SER A 568 51.16 -40.64 52.13
N LEU A 569 50.70 -39.39 52.25
CA LEU A 569 51.04 -38.49 53.35
C LEU A 569 50.53 -39.02 54.69
N SER A 570 49.28 -39.52 54.74
CA SER A 570 48.72 -40.16 55.94
C SER A 570 49.47 -41.44 56.30
N ALA A 571 49.85 -42.27 55.34
CA ALA A 571 50.67 -43.47 55.57
C ALA A 571 52.08 -43.12 56.08
N CYS A 572 52.72 -42.11 55.50
CA CYS A 572 54.01 -41.58 55.99
C CYS A 572 53.88 -41.00 57.40
N MET A 573 52.79 -40.29 57.71
CA MET A 573 52.52 -39.78 59.06
C MET A 573 52.27 -40.91 60.06
N ILE A 574 51.57 -41.98 59.66
CA ILE A 574 51.36 -43.16 60.50
C ILE A 574 52.68 -43.91 60.71
N LEU A 575 53.51 -44.09 59.68
CA LEU A 575 54.84 -44.68 59.81
C LEU A 575 55.78 -43.82 60.65
N ALA A 576 55.74 -42.50 60.52
CA ALA A 576 56.47 -41.57 61.37
C ALA A 576 55.96 -41.63 62.82
N ALA A 577 54.65 -41.73 63.04
CA ALA A 577 54.07 -41.89 64.37
C ALA A 577 54.39 -43.26 65.00
N LEU A 578 54.43 -44.34 64.22
CA LEU A 578 54.85 -45.66 64.67
C LEU A 578 56.35 -45.71 64.99
N ASN A 579 57.20 -45.09 64.16
CA ASN A 579 58.63 -44.94 64.44
C ASN A 579 58.89 -44.04 65.65
N TYR A 580 58.13 -42.93 65.78
CA TYR A 580 58.19 -42.05 66.95
C TYR A 580 57.71 -42.76 68.22
N SER A 581 56.61 -43.52 68.14
CA SER A 581 56.12 -44.37 69.23
C SER A 581 57.16 -45.44 69.59
N GLY A 582 57.78 -46.08 68.60
CA GLY A 582 58.83 -47.08 68.78
C GLY A 582 60.11 -46.53 69.42
N MET A 583 60.53 -45.32 69.04
CA MET A 583 61.65 -44.62 69.69
C MET A 583 61.31 -44.21 71.14
N LYS A 584 60.08 -43.72 71.37
CA LYS A 584 59.64 -43.27 72.69
C LYS A 584 59.34 -44.42 73.66
N THR A 585 58.95 -45.60 73.17
CA THR A 585 58.89 -46.83 73.99
C THR A 585 60.28 -47.33 74.36
N ARG A 586 61.29 -47.22 73.47
CA ARG A 586 62.68 -47.57 73.79
C ARG A 586 63.29 -46.68 74.87
N GLU A 587 62.99 -45.37 74.85
CA GLU A 587 63.41 -44.44 75.92
C GLU A 587 62.74 -44.76 77.28
N ARG A 588 61.47 -45.19 77.28
CA ARG A 588 60.75 -45.62 78.50
C ARG A 588 61.29 -46.95 79.05
N GLU A 589 61.61 -47.92 78.18
CA GLU A 589 62.17 -49.22 78.55
C GLU A 589 63.61 -49.14 79.08
N GLU A 590 64.43 -48.23 78.55
CA GLU A 590 65.81 -47.99 79.03
C GLU A 590 65.84 -47.24 80.37
N ALA A 591 64.89 -46.34 80.63
CA ALA A 591 64.76 -45.64 81.91
C ALA A 591 64.27 -46.56 83.05
N GLU A 592 63.34 -47.49 82.77
CA GLU A 592 62.92 -48.51 83.75
C GLU A 592 63.98 -49.60 83.99
N ARG A 593 64.73 -50.03 82.96
CA ARG A 593 65.85 -50.97 83.12
C ARG A 593 67.01 -50.41 83.94
N LYS A 594 67.30 -49.10 83.84
CA LYS A 594 68.30 -48.43 84.69
C LYS A 594 67.82 -48.24 86.13
N ARG A 595 66.51 -48.03 86.36
CA ARG A 595 65.91 -47.92 87.70
C ARG A 595 65.79 -49.26 88.44
N ASN A 596 65.60 -50.37 87.71
CA ASN A 596 65.54 -51.72 88.30
C ASN A 596 66.93 -52.36 88.48
N LYS A 597 67.91 -52.12 87.60
CA LYS A 597 69.30 -52.55 87.84
C LYS A 597 69.98 -51.83 89.02
N ALA A 598 69.59 -50.59 89.33
CA ALA A 598 70.08 -49.86 90.52
C ALA A 598 69.38 -50.28 91.84
N LYS A 599 68.27 -51.03 91.78
CA LYS A 599 67.55 -51.53 92.97
C LYS A 599 67.89 -52.97 93.36
N ASP A 600 68.43 -53.78 92.44
CA ASP A 600 68.87 -55.16 92.71
C ASP A 600 70.35 -55.28 93.17
N GLN A 601 71.14 -54.21 93.10
CA GLN A 601 72.55 -54.20 93.54
C GLN A 601 72.73 -53.89 95.05
N ALA A 602 71.64 -53.67 95.78
CA ALA A 602 71.64 -53.26 97.20
C ALA A 602 71.26 -54.38 98.20
N LYS A 603 71.33 -55.66 97.79
CA LYS A 603 70.85 -56.82 98.57
C LYS A 603 71.83 -57.98 98.73
N GLU A 604 73.12 -57.76 98.53
CA GLU A 604 74.16 -58.78 98.78
C GLU A 604 74.48 -58.90 100.28
N ARG A 605 74.57 -60.13 100.79
CA ARG A 605 74.89 -60.44 102.19
C ARG A 605 76.19 -61.25 102.24
N PHE A 606 77.14 -60.79 103.04
CA PHE A 606 78.45 -61.42 103.23
C PHE A 606 78.62 -61.89 104.67
N LYS A 607 79.37 -62.98 104.89
CA LYS A 607 79.76 -63.46 106.23
C LYS A 607 81.24 -63.16 106.46
N LEU A 608 81.55 -62.28 107.40
CA LEU A 608 82.92 -61.95 107.79
C LEU A 608 83.37 -62.92 108.89
N VAL A 609 84.51 -63.56 108.69
CA VAL A 609 85.10 -64.51 109.65
C VAL A 609 86.57 -64.15 109.83
N PHE A 610 87.00 -63.91 111.07
CA PHE A 610 88.41 -63.66 111.40
C PHE A 610 88.78 -64.30 112.74
N ASN A 611 90.09 -64.52 112.95
CA ASN A 611 90.64 -65.02 114.21
C ASN A 611 91.51 -63.95 114.84
N VAL A 612 91.41 -63.77 116.16
CA VAL A 612 92.16 -62.76 116.91
C VAL A 612 92.59 -63.33 118.27
N PRO A 613 93.79 -63.02 118.79
CA PRO A 613 94.17 -63.36 120.16
C PRO A 613 93.18 -62.79 121.18
N LEU A 614 93.09 -63.43 122.34
CA LEU A 614 92.19 -62.97 123.40
C LEU A 614 92.43 -61.51 123.83
N SER A 615 93.66 -61.02 123.75
CA SER A 615 94.01 -59.63 124.08
C SER A 615 93.39 -58.59 123.13
N GLY A 616 93.16 -58.94 121.86
CA GLY A 616 92.62 -58.02 120.84
C GLY A 616 91.13 -58.20 120.54
N LEU A 617 90.48 -59.21 121.15
CA LEU A 617 89.13 -59.66 120.79
C LEU A 617 88.08 -58.55 120.85
N GLU A 618 87.96 -57.87 121.98
CA GLU A 618 86.90 -56.88 122.20
C GLU A 618 87.08 -55.62 121.36
N ALA A 619 88.33 -55.25 121.09
CA ALA A 619 88.63 -54.10 120.25
C ALA A 619 88.36 -54.39 118.76
N CYS A 620 88.70 -55.59 118.26
CA CYS A 620 88.32 -55.99 116.91
C CYS A 620 86.79 -56.08 116.73
N LYS A 621 86.04 -56.57 117.74
CA LYS A 621 84.57 -56.55 117.71
C LYS A 621 84.01 -55.13 117.66
N THR A 622 84.55 -54.23 118.47
CA THR A 622 84.14 -52.82 118.48
C THR A 622 84.37 -52.18 117.10
N ALA A 623 85.51 -52.46 116.47
CA ALA A 623 85.86 -51.91 115.16
C ALA A 623 84.90 -52.39 114.04
N ILE A 624 84.59 -53.69 113.97
CA ILE A 624 83.68 -54.21 112.95
C ILE A 624 82.22 -53.74 113.17
N PHE A 625 81.77 -53.61 114.42
CA PHE A 625 80.43 -53.14 114.73
C PHE A 625 80.27 -51.64 114.45
N ALA A 626 81.31 -50.83 114.71
CA ALA A 626 81.34 -49.43 114.29
C ALA A 626 81.25 -49.28 112.76
N ALA A 627 81.82 -50.21 112.00
CA ALA A 627 81.69 -50.27 110.55
C ALA A 627 80.30 -50.73 110.06
N GLY A 628 79.42 -51.21 110.97
CA GLY A 628 78.07 -51.67 110.67
C GLY A 628 77.92 -53.18 110.43
N ALA A 629 78.99 -53.96 110.62
CA ALA A 629 78.88 -55.42 110.65
C ALA A 629 78.04 -55.87 111.86
N GLY A 630 77.37 -57.01 111.77
CA GLY A 630 76.54 -57.55 112.86
C GLY A 630 75.15 -56.93 113.00
N ARG A 631 74.76 -56.03 112.08
CA ARG A 631 73.39 -55.47 112.02
C ARG A 631 72.47 -56.38 111.21
N TYR A 632 71.41 -56.89 111.84
CA TYR A 632 70.43 -57.76 111.17
C TYR A 632 69.07 -57.08 111.00
N PRO A 633 68.62 -56.79 109.75
CA PRO A 633 67.32 -56.18 109.51
C PRO A 633 66.19 -57.19 109.72
N GLY A 634 65.29 -56.92 110.67
CA GLY A 634 64.14 -57.75 111.01
C GLY A 634 63.48 -57.28 112.32
N PRO A 635 62.31 -57.82 112.71
CA PRO A 635 61.50 -57.32 113.83
C PRO A 635 62.15 -57.36 115.23
N GLY A 636 63.43 -57.73 115.33
CA GLY A 636 64.25 -57.67 116.55
C GLY A 636 65.51 -56.78 116.48
N ASN A 637 65.76 -56.06 115.37
CA ASN A 637 66.81 -55.05 115.15
C ASN A 637 68.09 -55.17 116.02
N TYR A 638 68.84 -56.26 115.87
CA TYR A 638 70.12 -56.41 116.54
C TYR A 638 71.22 -55.61 115.84
N THR A 639 72.08 -54.95 116.61
CA THR A 639 73.11 -54.06 116.06
C THR A 639 74.54 -54.57 116.17
N GLU A 640 74.80 -55.52 117.07
CA GLU A 640 76.15 -56.01 117.43
C GLU A 640 76.19 -57.55 117.50
N CYS A 641 75.58 -58.21 116.51
CA CYS A 641 75.58 -59.67 116.47
C CYS A 641 76.91 -60.22 115.93
N CYS A 642 77.60 -61.00 116.75
CA CYS A 642 78.64 -61.92 116.29
C CYS A 642 78.58 -63.23 117.06
N PHE A 643 79.10 -64.28 116.46
CA PHE A 643 79.33 -65.56 117.12
C PHE A 643 80.83 -65.67 117.40
N THR A 644 81.20 -65.96 118.66
CA THR A 644 82.61 -66.11 119.06
C THR A 644 82.85 -67.55 119.50
N THR A 645 83.89 -68.19 118.94
CA THR A 645 84.33 -69.53 119.34
C THR A 645 85.78 -69.47 119.79
N MET A 646 86.08 -69.97 120.99
CA MET A 646 87.47 -70.04 121.49
C MET A 646 88.18 -71.26 120.90
N GLY A 647 89.44 -71.09 120.52
CA GLY A 647 90.28 -72.16 120.00
C GLY A 647 91.77 -71.83 120.07
N THR A 648 92.63 -72.79 119.79
CA THR A 648 94.08 -72.58 119.80
C THR A 648 94.56 -72.38 118.36
N GLY A 649 95.06 -71.19 118.04
CA GLY A 649 95.70 -70.88 116.77
C GLY A 649 97.15 -71.36 116.78
N GLN A 650 97.60 -71.98 115.68
CA GLN A 650 98.97 -72.44 115.50
C GLN A 650 99.67 -71.56 114.46
N PHE A 651 100.76 -70.90 114.83
CA PHE A 651 101.48 -69.97 113.97
C PHE A 651 102.96 -70.35 113.89
N ARG A 652 103.49 -70.44 112.66
CA ARG A 652 104.94 -70.51 112.40
C ARG A 652 105.28 -69.45 111.33
N PRO A 653 105.73 -68.27 111.74
CA PRO A 653 106.12 -67.23 110.78
C PRO A 653 107.35 -67.68 109.97
N GLY A 654 107.27 -67.57 108.64
CA GLY A 654 108.40 -67.84 107.74
C GLY A 654 109.36 -66.65 107.62
N ASP A 655 110.50 -66.86 106.97
CA ASP A 655 111.66 -65.93 107.00
C ASP A 655 111.41 -64.49 106.55
N LYS A 656 110.31 -64.24 105.81
CA LYS A 656 109.91 -62.90 105.32
C LYS A 656 108.67 -62.33 106.02
N ALA A 657 108.15 -63.01 107.05
CA ALA A 657 106.98 -62.55 107.77
C ALA A 657 107.36 -61.46 108.79
N ASN A 658 106.49 -60.46 108.95
CA ASN A 658 106.50 -59.54 110.09
C ASN A 658 105.32 -59.89 111.01
N PRO A 659 105.42 -60.97 111.81
CA PRO A 659 104.30 -61.47 112.59
C PRO A 659 104.00 -60.58 113.80
N HIS A 660 102.71 -60.28 114.02
CA HIS A 660 102.26 -59.74 115.31
C HIS A 660 102.30 -60.82 116.42
N ILE A 661 102.24 -62.10 116.02
CA ILE A 661 102.24 -63.27 116.91
C ILE A 661 103.21 -64.30 116.36
N GLY A 662 104.16 -64.77 117.19
CA GLY A 662 105.13 -65.77 116.80
C GLY A 662 106.51 -65.20 116.51
N THR A 663 107.55 -65.94 116.88
CA THR A 663 108.92 -65.71 116.44
C THR A 663 109.24 -66.48 115.15
N VAL A 664 109.93 -65.81 114.22
CA VAL A 664 110.31 -66.41 112.91
C VAL A 664 111.09 -67.70 113.14
N GLY A 665 110.64 -68.78 112.48
CA GLY A 665 111.24 -70.11 112.59
C GLY A 665 110.68 -71.01 113.71
N ASN A 666 110.00 -70.45 114.72
CA ASN A 666 109.42 -71.23 115.82
C ASN A 666 107.92 -71.50 115.63
N LEU A 667 107.46 -72.64 116.14
CA LEU A 667 106.04 -72.99 116.15
C LEU A 667 105.43 -72.55 117.49
N GLU A 668 104.48 -71.62 117.44
CA GLU A 668 103.80 -71.11 118.63
C GLU A 668 102.30 -71.43 118.56
N TYR A 669 101.74 -71.78 119.72
CA TYR A 669 100.33 -72.03 119.93
C TYR A 669 99.77 -70.90 120.78
N VAL A 670 98.82 -70.15 120.24
CA VAL A 670 98.22 -68.99 120.90
C VAL A 670 96.72 -69.17 121.00
N GLU A 671 96.18 -68.98 122.19
CA GLU A 671 94.75 -69.02 122.41
C GLU A 671 94.09 -67.82 121.71
N SER A 672 93.15 -68.12 120.81
CA SER A 672 92.53 -67.15 119.91
C SER A 672 91.04 -67.39 119.79
N ALA A 673 90.30 -66.31 119.59
CA ALA A 673 88.88 -66.33 119.36
C ALA A 673 88.59 -66.17 117.87
N LYS A 674 87.78 -67.08 117.32
CA LYS A 674 87.21 -66.96 115.99
C LYS A 674 85.89 -66.19 116.09
N VAL A 675 85.79 -65.05 115.40
CA VAL A 675 84.59 -64.21 115.37
C VAL A 675 83.94 -64.30 113.99
N GLU A 676 82.64 -64.57 113.98
CA GLU A 676 81.83 -64.66 112.77
C GLU A 676 80.67 -63.66 112.85
N THR A 677 80.51 -62.82 111.83
CA THR A 677 79.41 -61.84 111.77
C THR A 677 78.88 -61.64 110.34
N LEU A 678 77.66 -61.11 110.23
CA LEU A 678 76.99 -60.83 108.96
C LEU A 678 77.22 -59.35 108.56
N CYS A 679 77.52 -59.11 107.29
CA CYS A 679 77.58 -57.78 106.69
C CYS A 679 76.58 -57.70 105.53
N VAL A 680 75.76 -56.66 105.49
CA VAL A 680 74.79 -56.45 104.40
C VAL A 680 75.29 -55.30 103.53
N GLY A 681 75.61 -55.60 102.27
CA GLY A 681 76.23 -54.68 101.31
C GLY A 681 77.76 -54.79 101.24
N GLU A 682 78.31 -54.62 100.04
CA GLU A 682 79.75 -54.68 99.78
C GLU A 682 80.53 -53.57 100.55
N ASP A 683 79.95 -52.37 100.62
CA ASP A 683 80.56 -51.23 101.32
C ASP A 683 80.80 -51.50 102.81
N VAL A 684 79.88 -52.22 103.48
CA VAL A 684 79.98 -52.55 104.90
C VAL A 684 81.10 -53.57 105.13
N VAL A 685 81.27 -54.55 104.25
CA VAL A 685 82.37 -55.52 104.32
C VAL A 685 83.72 -54.84 104.16
N ARG A 686 83.87 -53.96 103.16
CA ARG A 686 85.13 -53.26 102.91
C ARG A 686 85.54 -52.40 104.10
N LYS A 687 84.60 -51.66 104.69
CA LYS A 687 84.83 -50.86 105.91
C LYS A 687 85.16 -51.73 107.13
N ALA A 688 84.50 -52.86 107.30
CA ALA A 688 84.79 -53.78 108.41
C ALA A 688 86.20 -54.39 108.30
N VAL A 689 86.64 -54.76 107.09
CA VAL A 689 88.01 -55.26 106.86
C VAL A 689 89.04 -54.13 107.06
N GLU A 690 88.75 -52.91 106.63
CA GLU A 690 89.61 -51.75 106.87
C GLU A 690 89.75 -51.45 108.38
N GLY A 691 88.65 -51.54 109.14
CA GLY A 691 88.67 -51.43 110.59
C GLY A 691 89.52 -52.50 111.27
N LEU A 692 89.52 -53.74 110.77
CA LEU A 692 90.40 -54.80 111.26
C LEU A 692 91.87 -54.54 110.91
N LYS A 693 92.17 -54.01 109.71
CA LYS A 693 93.54 -53.66 109.31
C LYS A 693 94.13 -52.51 110.13
N ALA A 694 93.31 -51.60 110.65
CA ALA A 694 93.77 -50.55 111.55
C ALA A 694 94.16 -51.09 112.95
N TYR A 695 93.79 -52.33 113.28
CA TYR A 695 94.05 -52.98 114.57
C TYR A 695 95.16 -54.05 114.52
N VAL A 696 95.70 -54.33 113.32
CA VAL A 696 96.83 -55.24 113.06
C VAL A 696 98.06 -54.39 112.75
#